data_AF-A0A2P2BZT1-F1
#
_entry.id   AF-A0A2P2BZT1-F1
#
_cell.length_a   1.000
_cell.length_b   1.000
_cell.length_c   1.000
_cell.angle_alpha   90.00
_cell.angle_beta   90.00
_cell.angle_gamma   90.00
#
_symmetry.space_group_name_H-M   'P 1'
#
loop_
_entity.id
_entity.type
_entity.pdbx_description
1 polymer ?
#
loop_
_entity_poly.entity_id
_entity_poly.type
_entity_poly.pdbx_seq_one_letter_code
_entity_poly.pdbx_strand_id
1 'polypeptide(L)'
;MTVAQVSAATIRPQQVPGQRRVDPDPGLPSPPTDVEKYSYLGRQHRWLLIVQAASFSMIAWSVMRFSTADLRLLLFLIPMTLYAVTLAVSLTSGTRRRRMSLAQHQALVSGWQSESAPSVDVFLPTAGEPLEILANTYHHVSRLAWAGEVTVWVLDDSARPEVKALADSYGLVYRTRPNRGELKKAGNLKYGYERSSADLILILDADFVPRPDMLKELVPYFDDPEIGIVQSPQFFDTRVRGMGWLQRSAGATQELFYRFIQPSRDRVNAAICVGTCAIYRRRALEAAGGFAQIGHSEDVHTGVKLMKAGFRLRYVPVVVAKGLCPDQLSAFVNQQYRWCTGSMSLLADKTFHESAGISRQQRLCFWAGFLYYLSTAVNSLVAPLPALAMLWMLPEWVEPMNSIWLLGALALWFVVLPLVMKGRWRFDVLRVQYLYSFAHLTAIVHLMRGRTRGWVATGATSTSTSSAPPLAVSLTRNLKTYVALTQLALWAGLARGVINHGIEHYWAMVVFAVLGSFIQVPLLFLRTGVKRRPAPQPATEQPAPAAVRIPQPRATAAVVAPSAATPAAPTPSGARQFRPDIQGLRAVAVTLVVLYHAHVPGISAGYVGVDVFFVISGFLITGQLMREIERTGRISLIRFYGGRIRRLLPPAAVVVIATVVAARFWDSIFHVRSVSVDALFTLVYGINYRLAALGVDYQNANGPESPLQHMWSLAVEEQFYVIWPLLLAFCALVGGRHRRALITTVLVLGAAASLYASVTVTVTNPPYAYFGIHTRAWELALGALVAMAATRLSRMPRGLVLVLSWSGLVVLVATAFVFTDDTPFPGTAALWPTVATAAIIAAGCGRSRGGAEAILGRRPFQLVGNFSYGWYLWHWPMVILIPLAMGYDLAWVYLLEISVLAFWFAVLTHYLVESPSRLSKLRLGTWLGGGLVVSGVTAAVVAVVITSLPAFTGTGAAAQAIKLDKSDMNSVRTALVDGLSVMEAPRNLQPAPADAASDQPVTSADGCHATYLQVDQPDCVFGDPAGKHTMVLFGDSHAQQWLPALDAQAKQQGWKVIAWTKAACPIADLTVFNDALGRDYTECDDWRERTVRKILKVYPDVLLTSQSDTVPGTQVGNTDWADSTATTLTRFLESKLPVTYVLDTPLPEQNVPECVATHLDNVGACNVRKDKTELYAGRMSSLDETLGPRGVTTMNPTRLFCTSQACPAVVGNILVYRDASHMSATYSDWLSPMTAPLFAVRQEQP
;
A
#
# COMPACT_ATOMS: atom_id res chain seq x y z
N MET A 1 2.95 10.66 -68.27
CA MET A 1 4.14 10.89 -67.41
C MET A 1 4.11 9.86 -66.31
N THR A 2 4.96 8.85 -66.44
CA THR A 2 4.74 7.47 -65.98
C THR A 2 5.70 7.12 -64.84
N VAL A 3 5.18 6.92 -63.64
CA VAL A 3 5.91 6.33 -62.50
C VAL A 3 5.45 4.87 -62.39
N ALA A 4 6.36 3.96 -62.73
CA ALA A 4 6.11 2.52 -62.79
C ALA A 4 6.04 1.91 -61.38
N GLN A 5 4.95 1.18 -61.15
CA GLN A 5 4.77 0.23 -60.06
C GLN A 5 5.72 -0.96 -60.24
N VAL A 6 6.47 -1.35 -59.21
CA VAL A 6 7.06 -2.68 -59.10
C VAL A 6 6.47 -3.37 -57.88
N SER A 7 5.74 -4.44 -58.19
CA SER A 7 5.01 -5.34 -57.30
C SER A 7 5.93 -6.08 -56.34
N ALA A 8 5.65 -6.00 -55.04
CA ALA A 8 6.22 -6.88 -54.02
C ALA A 8 5.59 -8.28 -54.14
N ALA A 9 6.29 -9.19 -54.82
CA ALA A 9 5.93 -10.60 -54.86
C ALA A 9 5.96 -11.21 -53.45
N THR A 10 4.78 -11.54 -52.94
CA THR A 10 4.61 -12.23 -51.67
C THR A 10 4.94 -13.71 -51.88
N ILE A 11 6.15 -14.14 -51.56
CA ILE A 11 6.51 -15.56 -51.51
C ILE A 11 5.73 -16.18 -50.34
N ARG A 12 4.60 -16.83 -50.64
CA ARG A 12 3.93 -17.73 -49.70
C ARG A 12 4.86 -18.94 -49.48
N PRO A 13 5.18 -19.33 -48.24
CA PRO A 13 5.86 -20.60 -48.01
C PRO A 13 4.95 -21.73 -48.47
N GLN A 14 5.44 -22.57 -49.39
CA GLN A 14 4.78 -23.80 -49.80
C GLN A 14 4.53 -24.66 -48.55
N GLN A 15 3.26 -24.93 -48.26
CA GLN A 15 2.88 -25.91 -47.24
C GLN A 15 3.19 -27.30 -47.78
N VAL A 16 4.14 -27.98 -47.12
CA VAL A 16 4.30 -29.42 -47.27
C VAL A 16 3.02 -30.10 -46.74
N PRO A 17 2.29 -30.89 -47.55
CA PRO A 17 1.07 -31.54 -47.09
C PRO A 17 1.42 -32.68 -46.11
N GLY A 18 1.02 -32.57 -44.84
CA GLY A 18 1.15 -33.66 -43.87
C GLY A 18 1.46 -33.28 -42.41
N GLN A 19 1.88 -32.04 -42.12
CA GLN A 19 2.17 -31.65 -40.72
C GLN A 19 0.90 -31.26 -39.96
N ARG A 20 0.46 -32.12 -39.02
CA ARG A 20 -0.44 -31.72 -37.93
C ARG A 20 0.16 -30.49 -37.23
N ARG A 21 -0.64 -29.42 -37.03
CA ARG A 21 -0.31 -28.35 -36.09
C ARG A 21 -0.18 -28.98 -34.70
N VAL A 22 1.06 -29.13 -34.23
CA VAL A 22 1.34 -29.41 -32.83
C VAL A 22 1.21 -28.07 -32.10
N ASP A 23 0.17 -27.91 -31.29
CA ASP A 23 0.10 -26.79 -30.35
C ASP A 23 1.33 -26.85 -29.43
N PRO A 24 2.03 -25.73 -29.15
CA PRO A 24 3.22 -25.75 -28.32
C PRO A 24 2.89 -26.26 -26.92
N ASP A 25 3.59 -27.30 -26.48
CA ASP A 25 3.50 -27.81 -25.12
C ASP A 25 3.79 -26.66 -24.14
N PRO A 26 2.87 -26.31 -23.22
CA PRO A 26 3.05 -25.22 -22.27
C PRO A 26 4.27 -25.38 -21.34
N GLY A 27 4.95 -26.53 -21.32
CA GLY A 27 6.16 -26.78 -20.53
C GLY A 27 7.50 -26.42 -21.20
N LEU A 28 7.54 -26.24 -22.53
CA LEU A 28 8.79 -26.09 -23.29
C LEU A 28 9.05 -24.63 -23.73
N PRO A 29 10.33 -24.22 -23.89
CA PRO A 29 10.63 -22.87 -24.34
C PRO A 29 10.27 -22.71 -25.82
N SER A 30 9.78 -21.52 -26.17
CA SER A 30 9.54 -21.10 -27.56
C SER A 30 10.46 -19.94 -27.93
N PRO A 31 10.82 -19.78 -29.21
CA PRO A 31 11.66 -18.66 -29.63
C PRO A 31 11.07 -17.29 -29.24
N PRO A 32 11.91 -16.27 -29.01
CA PRO A 32 11.45 -14.91 -28.78
C PRO A 32 10.55 -14.39 -29.90
N THR A 33 9.45 -13.74 -29.52
CA THR A 33 8.57 -13.02 -30.44
C THR A 33 9.22 -11.74 -30.96
N ASP A 34 8.69 -11.16 -32.05
CA ASP A 34 9.23 -9.92 -32.63
C ASP A 34 9.21 -8.74 -31.63
N VAL A 35 8.23 -8.76 -30.71
CA VAL A 35 8.13 -7.77 -29.63
C VAL A 35 9.21 -7.98 -28.56
N GLU A 36 9.55 -9.23 -28.25
CA GLU A 36 10.56 -9.57 -27.25
C GLU A 36 11.99 -9.36 -27.74
N LYS A 37 12.23 -9.61 -29.04
CA LYS A 37 13.53 -9.52 -29.72
C LYS A 37 14.31 -8.25 -29.35
N TYR A 38 13.64 -7.09 -29.44
CA TYR A 38 14.27 -5.79 -29.17
C TYR A 38 13.97 -5.22 -27.77
N SER A 39 13.38 -6.02 -26.88
CA SER A 39 12.91 -5.54 -25.57
C SER A 39 14.01 -4.99 -24.65
N TYR A 40 15.26 -5.44 -24.83
CA TYR A 40 16.44 -4.97 -24.08
C TYR A 40 17.14 -3.76 -24.74
N LEU A 41 16.80 -3.45 -25.99
CA LEU A 41 17.23 -2.23 -26.69
C LEU A 41 16.33 -1.00 -26.41
N GLY A 42 15.32 -1.13 -25.54
CA GLY A 42 14.48 -0.02 -25.07
C GLY A 42 15.21 1.00 -24.18
N ARG A 43 14.52 1.69 -23.27
CA ARG A 43 15.20 2.55 -22.27
C ARG A 43 16.11 1.69 -21.38
N GLN A 44 17.37 2.12 -21.20
CA GLN A 44 18.36 1.40 -20.38
C GLN A 44 18.12 1.57 -18.87
N HIS A 45 17.39 2.61 -18.44
CA HIS A 45 17.09 2.90 -17.01
C HIS A 45 18.34 2.95 -16.11
N ARG A 46 19.40 3.65 -16.54
CA ARG A 46 20.67 3.77 -15.78
C ARG A 46 20.49 4.33 -14.36
N TRP A 47 19.43 5.11 -14.15
CA TRP A 47 19.02 5.62 -12.83
C TRP A 47 18.66 4.49 -11.85
N LEU A 48 18.31 3.28 -12.31
CA LEU A 48 17.97 2.15 -11.44
C LEU A 48 19.12 1.81 -10.50
N LEU A 49 20.37 1.86 -10.98
CA LEU A 49 21.55 1.61 -10.15
C LEU A 49 21.82 2.74 -9.15
N ILE A 50 21.43 3.97 -9.47
CA ILE A 50 21.50 5.12 -8.55
C ILE A 50 20.46 4.96 -7.45
N VAL A 51 19.23 4.61 -7.79
CA VAL A 51 18.16 4.33 -6.81
C VAL A 51 18.52 3.13 -5.94
N GLN A 52 19.09 2.08 -6.53
CA GLN A 52 19.63 0.96 -5.77
C GLN A 52 20.70 1.43 -4.80
N ALA A 53 21.64 2.28 -5.24
CA ALA A 53 22.66 2.83 -4.36
C ALA A 53 22.09 3.67 -3.22
N ALA A 54 21.18 4.60 -3.52
CA ALA A 54 20.52 5.40 -2.51
C ALA A 54 19.81 4.53 -1.45
N SER A 55 19.11 3.48 -1.89
CA SER A 55 18.48 2.50 -1.01
C SER A 55 19.50 1.80 -0.10
N PHE A 56 20.64 1.34 -0.62
CA PHE A 56 21.68 0.71 0.19
C PHE A 56 22.43 1.71 1.08
N SER A 57 22.55 2.98 0.68
CA SER A 57 23.11 4.04 1.51
C SER A 57 22.24 4.32 2.75
N MET A 58 20.91 4.24 2.64
CA MET A 58 20.02 4.33 3.81
C MET A 58 20.24 3.17 4.79
N ILE A 59 20.39 1.94 4.28
CA ILE A 59 20.74 0.78 5.13
C ILE A 59 22.11 1.00 5.79
N ALA A 60 23.11 1.45 5.02
CA ALA A 60 24.44 1.72 5.55
C ALA A 60 24.41 2.79 6.64
N TRP A 61 23.60 3.84 6.49
CA TRP A 61 23.39 4.86 7.52
C TRP A 61 22.80 4.28 8.80
N SER A 62 21.77 3.44 8.70
CA SER A 62 21.18 2.73 9.85
C SER A 62 22.20 1.83 10.55
N VAL A 63 22.94 1.02 9.79
CA VAL A 63 24.00 0.16 10.34
C VAL A 63 25.13 0.98 10.95
N MET A 64 25.53 2.10 10.36
CA MET A 64 26.58 2.98 10.90
C MET A 64 26.16 3.53 12.25
N ARG A 65 24.97 4.14 12.34
CA ARG A 65 24.41 4.65 13.60
C ARG A 65 24.36 3.58 14.68
N PHE A 66 23.85 2.39 14.32
CA PHE A 66 23.82 1.24 15.21
C PHE A 66 25.23 0.84 15.67
N SER A 67 26.18 0.73 14.74
CA SER A 67 27.54 0.26 15.03
C SER A 67 28.34 1.24 15.89
N THR A 68 28.03 2.54 15.82
CA THR A 68 28.69 3.58 16.62
C THR A 68 28.03 3.82 17.97
N ALA A 69 26.92 3.14 18.27
CA ALA A 69 26.22 3.28 19.56
C ALA A 69 27.01 2.64 20.72
N ASP A 70 27.81 1.60 20.46
CA ASP A 70 28.55 0.86 21.47
C ASP A 70 29.85 0.26 20.89
N LEU A 71 30.94 0.25 21.65
CA LEU A 71 32.24 -0.30 21.24
C LEU A 71 32.16 -1.77 20.78
N ARG A 72 31.28 -2.57 21.38
CA ARG A 72 31.07 -3.98 21.02
C ARG A 72 30.49 -4.15 19.62
N LEU A 73 29.85 -3.11 19.08
CA LEU A 73 29.20 -3.15 17.77
C LEU A 73 30.10 -2.67 16.63
N LEU A 74 31.30 -2.16 16.90
CA LEU A 74 32.21 -1.67 15.86
C LEU A 74 32.55 -2.73 14.80
N LEU A 75 32.45 -4.02 15.14
CA LEU A 75 32.63 -5.12 14.19
C LEU A 75 31.66 -5.09 13.00
N PHE A 76 30.48 -4.47 13.15
CA PHE A 76 29.49 -4.32 12.07
C PHE A 76 29.96 -3.32 10.99
N LEU A 77 30.96 -2.49 11.27
CA LEU A 77 31.58 -1.61 10.27
C LEU A 77 32.37 -2.38 9.20
N ILE A 78 32.84 -3.60 9.49
CA ILE A 78 33.59 -4.43 8.53
C ILE A 78 32.71 -4.84 7.33
N PRO A 79 31.56 -5.54 7.54
CA PRO A 79 30.67 -5.87 6.43
C PRO A 79 30.07 -4.61 5.78
N MET A 80 29.81 -3.55 6.56
CA MET A 80 29.36 -2.26 6.01
C MET A 80 30.38 -1.68 5.01
N THR A 81 31.67 -1.70 5.35
CA THR A 81 32.75 -1.21 4.47
C THR A 81 32.81 -2.03 3.17
N LEU A 82 32.68 -3.36 3.27
CA LEU A 82 32.59 -4.21 2.08
C LEU A 82 31.40 -3.82 1.19
N TYR A 83 30.22 -3.53 1.77
CA TYR A 83 29.05 -3.09 1.01
C TYR A 83 29.25 -1.72 0.38
N ALA A 84 29.84 -0.77 1.10
CA ALA A 84 30.14 0.57 0.58
C ALA A 84 31.10 0.50 -0.62
N VAL A 85 32.18 -0.29 -0.53
CA VAL A 85 33.12 -0.53 -1.63
C VAL A 85 32.44 -1.22 -2.81
N THR A 86 31.64 -2.26 -2.54
CA THR A 86 30.87 -2.97 -3.58
C THR A 86 29.95 -2.00 -4.31
N LEU A 87 29.29 -1.11 -3.58
CA LEU A 87 28.37 -0.15 -4.15
C LEU A 87 29.08 0.90 -5.01
N ALA A 88 30.19 1.47 -4.53
CA ALA A 88 31.01 2.42 -5.28
C ALA A 88 31.54 1.80 -6.59
N VAL A 89 32.06 0.57 -6.53
CA VAL A 89 32.55 -0.16 -7.71
C VAL A 89 31.41 -0.51 -8.67
N SER A 90 30.23 -0.89 -8.15
CA SER A 90 29.05 -1.18 -8.97
C SER A 90 28.52 0.05 -9.68
N LEU A 91 28.44 1.20 -9.01
CA LEU A 91 28.00 2.48 -9.60
C LEU A 91 28.94 2.95 -10.72
N THR A 92 30.25 2.91 -10.46
CA THR A 92 31.26 3.35 -11.44
C THR A 92 31.34 2.43 -12.66
N SER A 93 31.09 1.12 -12.48
CA SER A 93 31.12 0.15 -13.58
C SER A 93 29.78 -0.02 -14.31
N GLY A 94 28.64 0.18 -13.63
CA GLY A 94 27.31 -0.19 -14.11
C GLY A 94 26.48 0.94 -14.72
N THR A 95 26.84 2.22 -14.53
CA THR A 95 26.03 3.37 -14.99
C THR A 95 26.36 3.89 -16.40
N ARG A 96 27.24 3.18 -17.13
CA ARG A 96 27.69 3.56 -18.47
C ARG A 96 26.57 3.47 -19.51
N ARG A 97 26.58 4.35 -20.51
CA ARG A 97 25.66 4.26 -21.65
C ARG A 97 26.02 3.03 -22.48
N ARG A 98 25.01 2.25 -22.87
CA ARG A 98 25.20 1.15 -23.82
C ARG A 98 25.83 1.66 -25.12
N ARG A 99 26.64 0.82 -25.76
CA ARG A 99 27.34 1.16 -27.01
C ARG A 99 26.40 1.42 -28.18
N MET A 100 25.28 0.69 -28.25
CA MET A 100 24.45 0.65 -29.45
C MET A 100 22.97 0.95 -29.16
N SER A 101 22.34 1.74 -30.03
CA SER A 101 20.90 2.01 -30.03
C SER A 101 20.12 1.03 -30.93
N LEU A 102 18.80 0.97 -30.75
CA LEU A 102 17.94 0.15 -31.62
C LEU A 102 18.05 0.56 -33.10
N ALA A 103 18.05 1.86 -33.38
CA ALA A 103 18.16 2.38 -34.74
C ALA A 103 19.51 1.99 -35.39
N GLN A 104 20.62 2.11 -34.66
CA GLN A 104 21.93 1.70 -35.15
C GLN A 104 22.01 0.18 -35.39
N HIS A 105 21.43 -0.63 -34.51
CA HIS A 105 21.38 -2.08 -34.69
C HIS A 105 20.57 -2.45 -35.95
N GLN A 106 19.39 -1.85 -36.12
CA GLN A 106 18.55 -2.10 -37.28
C GLN A 106 19.20 -1.61 -38.57
N ALA A 107 19.88 -0.46 -38.56
CA ALA A 107 20.64 0.03 -39.70
C ALA A 107 21.79 -0.92 -40.06
N LEU A 108 22.54 -1.41 -39.08
CA LEU A 108 23.58 -2.42 -39.28
C LEU A 108 22.99 -3.69 -39.92
N VAL A 109 21.96 -4.29 -39.31
CA VAL A 109 21.39 -5.57 -39.76
C VAL A 109 20.67 -5.46 -41.12
N SER A 110 20.01 -4.34 -41.40
CA SER A 110 19.30 -4.14 -42.67
C SER A 110 20.22 -3.72 -43.82
N GLY A 111 21.29 -2.98 -43.52
CA GLY A 111 22.28 -2.52 -44.50
C GLY A 111 23.43 -3.49 -44.72
N TRP A 112 23.60 -4.51 -43.88
CA TRP A 112 24.69 -5.48 -44.03
C TRP A 112 24.51 -6.33 -45.29
N GLN A 113 25.50 -6.22 -46.18
CA GLN A 113 25.64 -7.03 -47.38
C GLN A 113 27.05 -7.62 -47.35
N SER A 114 27.16 -8.94 -47.47
CA SER A 114 28.44 -9.64 -47.51
C SER A 114 28.61 -10.29 -48.87
N GLU A 115 29.78 -10.12 -49.48
CA GLU A 115 30.14 -10.76 -50.76
C GLU A 115 30.12 -12.29 -50.65
N SER A 116 30.46 -12.82 -49.48
CA SER A 116 30.36 -14.25 -49.14
C SER A 116 29.97 -14.41 -47.67
N ALA A 117 28.76 -14.92 -47.40
CA ALA A 117 28.33 -15.17 -46.04
C ALA A 117 29.23 -16.23 -45.37
N PRO A 118 29.83 -15.95 -44.20
CA PRO A 118 30.74 -16.88 -43.54
C PRO A 118 30.04 -18.19 -43.17
N SER A 119 30.80 -19.28 -43.21
CA SER A 119 30.35 -20.59 -42.76
C SER A 119 30.18 -20.60 -41.23
N VAL A 120 29.18 -21.34 -40.73
CA VAL A 120 28.84 -21.40 -39.30
C VAL A 120 28.70 -22.84 -38.80
N ASP A 121 29.50 -23.24 -37.83
CA ASP A 121 29.30 -24.45 -37.05
C ASP A 121 28.41 -24.16 -35.84
N VAL A 122 27.31 -24.90 -35.65
CA VAL A 122 26.45 -24.80 -34.47
C VAL A 122 26.72 -25.97 -33.53
N PHE A 123 27.31 -25.71 -32.37
CA PHE A 123 27.58 -26.74 -31.36
C PHE A 123 26.43 -26.86 -30.36
N LEU A 124 25.88 -28.08 -30.27
CA LEU A 124 24.84 -28.49 -29.33
C LEU A 124 25.41 -29.53 -28.35
N PRO A 125 26.16 -29.11 -27.31
CA PRO A 125 26.62 -30.01 -26.26
C PRO A 125 25.45 -30.57 -25.45
N THR A 126 25.39 -31.88 -25.30
CA THR A 126 24.40 -32.59 -24.46
C THR A 126 25.10 -33.61 -23.55
N ALA A 127 24.60 -33.73 -22.32
CA ALA A 127 25.08 -34.64 -21.29
C ALA A 127 23.94 -35.13 -20.38
N GLY A 128 22.95 -35.81 -20.98
CA GLY A 128 21.87 -36.48 -20.25
C GLY A 128 20.52 -35.75 -20.25
N GLU A 129 20.37 -34.66 -21.00
CA GLU A 129 19.10 -33.91 -21.08
C GLU A 129 17.96 -34.78 -21.65
N PRO A 130 16.71 -34.58 -21.20
CA PRO A 130 15.55 -35.30 -21.73
C PRO A 130 15.38 -35.15 -23.24
N LEU A 131 14.97 -36.23 -23.92
CA LEU A 131 14.73 -36.24 -25.38
C LEU A 131 13.73 -35.17 -25.83
N GLU A 132 12.71 -34.89 -25.04
CA GLU A 132 11.69 -33.86 -25.35
C GLU A 132 12.30 -32.44 -25.41
N ILE A 133 13.29 -32.14 -24.56
CA ILE A 133 13.99 -30.85 -24.58
C ILE A 133 14.92 -30.79 -25.80
N LEU A 134 15.68 -31.87 -26.04
CA LEU A 134 16.57 -31.96 -27.21
C LEU A 134 15.80 -31.85 -28.53
N ALA A 135 14.66 -32.56 -28.66
CA ALA A 135 13.83 -32.54 -29.85
C ALA A 135 13.31 -31.12 -30.15
N ASN A 136 12.90 -30.39 -29.12
CA ASN A 136 12.45 -29.01 -29.25
C ASN A 136 13.60 -28.08 -29.70
N THR A 137 14.78 -28.23 -29.12
CA THR A 137 15.97 -27.46 -29.53
C THR A 137 16.39 -27.79 -30.96
N TYR A 138 16.44 -29.07 -31.34
CA TYR A 138 16.82 -29.51 -32.69
C TYR A 138 15.82 -29.02 -33.74
N HIS A 139 14.52 -29.03 -33.41
CA HIS A 139 13.48 -28.45 -34.25
C HIS A 139 13.71 -26.97 -34.55
N HIS A 140 14.11 -26.17 -33.57
CA HIS A 140 14.33 -24.74 -33.77
C HIS A 140 15.70 -24.42 -34.40
N VAL A 141 16.74 -25.18 -34.07
CA VAL A 141 18.08 -25.01 -34.65
C VAL A 141 18.12 -25.41 -36.13
N SER A 142 17.42 -26.48 -36.53
CA SER A 142 17.31 -26.88 -37.94
C SER A 142 16.60 -25.85 -38.85
N ARG A 143 15.99 -24.82 -38.25
CA ARG A 143 15.29 -23.73 -38.94
C ARG A 143 16.07 -22.41 -38.93
N LEU A 144 17.33 -22.41 -38.49
CA LEU A 144 18.20 -21.25 -38.61
C LEU A 144 18.32 -20.85 -40.08
N ALA A 145 18.00 -19.59 -40.37
CA ALA A 145 18.06 -19.02 -41.70
C ALA A 145 19.37 -18.26 -41.85
N TRP A 146 20.23 -18.74 -42.75
CA TRP A 146 21.52 -18.13 -43.06
C TRP A 146 21.85 -18.34 -44.54
N ALA A 147 22.58 -17.39 -45.13
CA ALA A 147 22.96 -17.46 -46.54
C ALA A 147 24.22 -18.31 -46.78
N GLY A 148 25.09 -18.46 -45.79
CA GLY A 148 26.27 -19.32 -45.84
C GLY A 148 25.99 -20.75 -45.38
N GLU A 149 27.00 -21.61 -45.44
CA GLU A 149 26.91 -22.99 -44.94
C GLU A 149 26.69 -23.01 -43.43
N VAL A 150 25.73 -23.81 -42.96
CA VAL A 150 25.45 -24.03 -41.54
C VAL A 150 25.50 -25.52 -41.23
N THR A 151 26.45 -25.93 -40.40
CA THR A 151 26.60 -27.32 -39.98
C THR A 151 26.31 -27.44 -38.49
N VAL A 152 25.30 -28.24 -38.14
CA VAL A 152 24.88 -28.42 -36.75
C VAL A 152 25.49 -29.70 -36.18
N TRP A 153 26.28 -29.55 -35.12
CA TRP A 153 26.98 -30.62 -34.44
C TRP A 153 26.31 -30.93 -33.09
N VAL A 154 25.72 -32.12 -33.00
CA VAL A 154 25.25 -32.69 -31.73
C VAL A 154 26.44 -33.38 -31.06
N LEU A 155 26.93 -32.76 -29.99
CA LEU A 155 28.09 -33.23 -29.24
C LEU A 155 27.59 -33.95 -27.98
N ASP A 156 27.39 -35.27 -28.04
CA ASP A 156 26.83 -36.05 -26.93
C ASP A 156 27.92 -36.68 -26.06
N ASP A 157 28.02 -36.21 -24.81
CA ASP A 157 28.98 -36.71 -23.82
C ASP A 157 28.45 -37.96 -23.06
N SER A 158 27.18 -38.33 -23.29
CA SER A 158 26.53 -39.53 -22.71
C SER A 158 26.43 -40.71 -23.69
N ALA A 159 26.73 -40.48 -24.98
CA ALA A 159 26.69 -41.48 -26.04
C ALA A 159 25.37 -42.27 -26.13
N ARG A 160 24.23 -41.57 -26.05
CA ARG A 160 22.89 -42.18 -26.02
C ARG A 160 22.41 -42.53 -27.43
N PRO A 161 22.09 -43.81 -27.74
CA PRO A 161 21.59 -44.23 -29.05
C PRO A 161 20.34 -43.44 -29.49
N GLU A 162 19.44 -43.15 -28.55
CA GLU A 162 18.23 -42.38 -28.79
C GLU A 162 18.51 -40.91 -29.20
N VAL A 163 19.61 -40.31 -28.72
CA VAL A 163 20.02 -38.95 -29.11
C VAL A 163 20.61 -38.96 -30.50
N LYS A 164 21.38 -40.00 -30.86
CA LYS A 164 21.86 -40.19 -32.22
C LYS A 164 20.69 -40.32 -33.20
N ALA A 165 19.74 -41.20 -32.92
CA ALA A 165 18.56 -41.38 -33.77
C ALA A 165 17.76 -40.07 -33.93
N LEU A 166 17.63 -39.30 -32.84
CA LEU A 166 16.99 -37.99 -32.89
C LEU A 166 17.79 -36.99 -33.76
N ALA A 167 19.11 -36.93 -33.62
CA ALA A 167 19.96 -36.07 -34.45
C ALA A 167 19.87 -36.44 -35.94
N ASP A 168 19.92 -37.74 -36.25
CA ASP A 168 19.80 -38.27 -37.61
C ASP A 168 18.43 -37.89 -38.23
N SER A 169 17.34 -37.92 -37.44
CA SER A 169 15.99 -37.52 -37.91
C SER A 169 15.86 -36.05 -38.32
N TYR A 170 16.76 -35.18 -37.84
CA TYR A 170 16.85 -33.78 -38.21
C TYR A 170 18.01 -33.49 -39.18
N GLY A 171 18.75 -34.52 -39.63
CA GLY A 171 19.93 -34.38 -40.49
C GLY A 171 21.12 -33.70 -39.82
N LEU A 172 21.24 -33.78 -38.49
CA LEU A 172 22.29 -33.13 -37.71
C LEU A 172 23.51 -34.04 -37.55
N VAL A 173 24.71 -33.46 -37.47
CA VAL A 173 25.96 -34.22 -37.33
C VAL A 173 26.13 -34.68 -35.89
N TYR A 174 25.83 -35.95 -35.62
CA TYR A 174 26.05 -36.55 -34.30
C TYR A 174 27.51 -36.97 -34.08
N ARG A 175 28.07 -36.63 -32.92
CA ARG A 175 29.40 -37.05 -32.49
C ARG A 175 29.45 -37.35 -30.99
N THR A 176 30.25 -38.35 -30.63
CA THR A 176 30.65 -38.68 -29.25
C THR A 176 32.17 -38.76 -29.20
N ARG A 177 32.77 -38.18 -28.15
CA ARG A 177 34.22 -38.26 -27.92
C ARG A 177 34.63 -39.54 -27.18
N PRO A 178 35.89 -40.00 -27.28
CA PRO A 178 36.36 -41.21 -26.59
C PRO A 178 36.51 -41.01 -25.07
N ASN A 179 37.02 -39.86 -24.64
CA ASN A 179 37.24 -39.48 -23.23
C ASN A 179 36.02 -38.80 -22.60
N ARG A 180 34.88 -39.50 -22.60
CA ARG A 180 33.59 -38.96 -22.13
C ARG A 180 33.69 -38.43 -20.70
N GLY A 181 33.13 -37.24 -20.48
CA GLY A 181 33.11 -36.60 -19.17
C GLY A 181 34.45 -36.01 -18.70
N GLU A 182 35.53 -36.05 -19.47
CA GLU A 182 36.78 -35.33 -19.15
C GLU A 182 36.60 -33.83 -19.40
N LEU A 183 36.89 -32.95 -18.43
CA LEU A 183 36.65 -31.49 -18.52
C LEU A 183 35.21 -31.08 -18.93
N LYS A 184 34.26 -32.02 -18.93
CA LYS A 184 32.82 -31.82 -19.18
C LYS A 184 32.58 -31.06 -20.50
N LYS A 185 31.77 -30.00 -20.47
CA LYS A 185 31.42 -29.19 -21.65
C LYS A 185 32.68 -28.66 -22.37
N ALA A 186 33.70 -28.20 -21.66
CA ALA A 186 34.93 -27.67 -22.27
C ALA A 186 35.65 -28.69 -23.16
N GLY A 187 35.76 -29.94 -22.70
CA GLY A 187 36.37 -31.00 -23.49
C GLY A 187 35.49 -31.45 -24.66
N ASN A 188 34.17 -31.36 -24.52
CA ASN A 188 33.24 -31.64 -25.60
C ASN A 188 33.31 -30.56 -26.71
N LEU A 189 33.40 -29.28 -26.33
CA LEU A 189 33.62 -28.17 -27.25
C LEU A 189 34.98 -28.26 -27.95
N LYS A 190 36.05 -28.66 -27.25
CA LYS A 190 37.35 -28.94 -27.87
C LYS A 190 37.24 -30.03 -28.93
N TYR A 191 36.56 -31.14 -28.62
CA TYR A 191 36.38 -32.24 -29.56
C TYR A 191 35.65 -31.82 -30.84
N GLY A 192 34.59 -31.02 -30.72
CA GLY A 192 33.88 -30.43 -31.85
C GLY A 192 34.74 -29.44 -32.63
N TYR A 193 35.47 -28.57 -31.93
CA TYR A 193 36.38 -27.58 -32.52
C TYR A 193 37.45 -28.21 -33.41
N GLU A 194 38.06 -29.31 -32.97
CA GLU A 194 39.11 -30.04 -33.71
C GLU A 194 38.59 -30.78 -34.96
N ARG A 195 37.27 -30.93 -35.11
CA ARG A 195 36.63 -31.73 -36.19
C ARG A 195 35.78 -30.92 -37.13
N SER A 196 35.73 -29.62 -36.91
CA SER A 196 34.91 -28.68 -37.66
C SER A 196 35.81 -27.55 -38.16
N SER A 197 35.41 -26.85 -39.21
CA SER A 197 36.28 -25.91 -39.92
C SER A 197 35.60 -24.60 -40.30
N ALA A 198 34.36 -24.36 -39.89
CA ALA A 198 33.63 -23.17 -40.29
C ALA A 198 34.21 -21.88 -39.69
N ASP A 199 34.05 -20.75 -40.38
CA ASP A 199 34.64 -19.46 -39.99
C ASP A 199 34.17 -19.00 -38.60
N LEU A 200 32.91 -19.29 -38.28
CA LEU A 200 32.24 -18.94 -37.04
C LEU A 200 31.70 -20.18 -36.32
N ILE A 201 31.67 -20.14 -34.99
CA ILE A 201 31.13 -21.23 -34.15
C ILE A 201 30.05 -20.64 -33.23
N LEU A 202 28.79 -21.03 -33.43
CA LEU A 202 27.67 -20.73 -32.53
C LEU A 202 27.56 -21.81 -31.46
N ILE A 203 27.53 -21.41 -30.19
CA ILE A 203 27.26 -22.32 -29.07
C ILE A 203 25.84 -22.08 -28.54
N LEU A 204 25.04 -23.15 -28.52
CA LEU A 204 23.72 -23.19 -27.89
C LEU A 204 23.67 -24.34 -26.89
N ASP A 205 23.06 -24.09 -25.73
CA ASP A 205 22.84 -25.15 -24.75
C ASP A 205 21.64 -25.98 -25.18
N ALA A 206 21.60 -27.24 -24.74
CA ALA A 206 20.57 -28.22 -25.09
C ALA A 206 19.13 -27.76 -24.83
N ASP A 207 18.91 -26.76 -23.95
CA ASP A 207 17.62 -26.22 -23.56
C ASP A 207 17.33 -24.81 -24.12
N PHE A 208 18.17 -24.28 -25.01
CA PHE A 208 17.97 -22.97 -25.64
C PHE A 208 17.46 -23.08 -27.08
N VAL A 209 16.30 -22.45 -27.33
CA VAL A 209 15.67 -22.41 -28.66
C VAL A 209 15.93 -21.06 -29.35
N PRO A 210 16.59 -21.05 -30.52
CA PRO A 210 16.88 -19.80 -31.24
C PRO A 210 15.70 -19.36 -32.11
N ARG A 211 15.68 -18.07 -32.46
CA ARG A 211 14.88 -17.57 -33.59
C ARG A 211 15.54 -17.99 -34.91
N PRO A 212 14.76 -18.18 -35.99
CA PRO A 212 15.30 -18.44 -37.32
C PRO A 212 16.29 -17.38 -37.80
N ASP A 213 16.07 -16.11 -37.46
CA ASP A 213 16.87 -14.96 -37.89
C ASP A 213 18.06 -14.63 -36.95
N MET A 214 18.39 -15.49 -35.98
CA MET A 214 19.44 -15.23 -34.98
C MET A 214 20.80 -14.86 -35.60
N LEU A 215 21.25 -15.59 -36.61
CA LEU A 215 22.56 -15.34 -37.24
C LEU A 215 22.57 -13.98 -37.94
N LYS A 216 21.47 -13.59 -38.60
CA LYS A 216 21.31 -12.26 -39.22
C LYS A 216 21.45 -11.12 -38.22
N GLU A 217 21.03 -11.31 -36.98
CA GLU A 217 21.13 -10.27 -35.94
C GLU A 217 22.53 -10.18 -35.33
N LEU A 218 23.36 -11.22 -35.37
CA LEU A 218 24.61 -11.30 -34.61
C LEU A 218 25.87 -11.37 -35.48
N VAL A 219 25.82 -11.99 -36.66
CA VAL A 219 26.99 -12.12 -37.53
C VAL A 219 27.51 -10.77 -38.07
N PRO A 220 26.69 -9.76 -38.39
CA PRO A 220 27.19 -8.47 -38.90
C PRO A 220 28.22 -7.75 -38.00
N TYR A 221 28.33 -8.11 -36.72
CA TYR A 221 29.35 -7.54 -35.85
C TYR A 221 30.76 -8.06 -36.16
N PHE A 222 30.92 -9.19 -36.85
CA PHE A 222 32.23 -9.73 -37.19
C PHE A 222 32.93 -9.00 -38.36
N ASP A 223 32.30 -8.01 -38.98
CA ASP A 223 32.99 -7.09 -39.90
C ASP A 223 34.12 -6.33 -39.19
N ASP A 224 34.01 -6.13 -37.87
CA ASP A 224 35.10 -5.65 -37.03
C ASP A 224 36.07 -6.82 -36.74
N PRO A 225 37.30 -6.83 -37.32
CA PRO A 225 38.23 -7.95 -37.21
C PRO A 225 38.73 -8.18 -35.78
N GLU A 226 38.64 -7.18 -34.91
CA GLU A 226 39.04 -7.27 -33.50
C GLU A 226 37.99 -8.01 -32.66
N ILE A 227 36.77 -8.23 -33.17
CA ILE A 227 35.72 -8.95 -32.44
C ILE A 227 35.94 -10.46 -32.57
N GLY A 228 36.27 -11.09 -31.44
CA GLY A 228 36.43 -12.54 -31.33
C GLY A 228 35.16 -13.26 -30.85
N ILE A 229 34.29 -12.59 -30.10
CA ILE A 229 33.03 -13.15 -29.58
C ILE A 229 31.90 -12.14 -29.72
N VAL A 230 30.74 -12.60 -30.19
CA VAL A 230 29.47 -11.86 -30.13
C VAL A 230 28.51 -12.61 -29.19
N GLN A 231 28.13 -11.97 -28.09
CA GLN A 231 27.27 -12.53 -27.04
C GLN A 231 25.89 -11.86 -27.05
N SER A 232 24.82 -12.67 -27.13
CA SER A 232 23.45 -12.25 -26.90
C SER A 232 23.00 -12.52 -25.44
N PRO A 233 22.00 -11.80 -24.89
CA PRO A 233 21.33 -12.19 -23.66
C PRO A 233 20.83 -13.63 -23.67
N GLN A 234 20.95 -14.30 -22.51
CA GLN A 234 20.10 -15.44 -22.18
C GLN A 234 18.76 -14.92 -21.66
N PHE A 235 17.66 -15.37 -22.25
CA PHE A 235 16.32 -14.93 -21.87
C PHE A 235 15.46 -16.08 -21.38
N PHE A 236 14.81 -15.90 -20.24
CA PHE A 236 13.97 -16.89 -19.59
C PHE A 236 12.55 -16.34 -19.44
N ASP A 237 11.56 -17.07 -19.96
CA ASP A 237 10.17 -16.63 -19.87
C ASP A 237 9.61 -16.89 -18.46
N THR A 238 9.32 -15.81 -17.73
CA THR A 238 8.78 -15.87 -16.36
C THR A 238 7.25 -15.88 -16.30
N ARG A 239 6.57 -15.93 -17.45
CA ARG A 239 5.12 -15.75 -17.57
C ARG A 239 4.39 -16.99 -18.04
N VAL A 240 5.11 -18.02 -18.49
CA VAL A 240 4.53 -19.30 -18.94
C VAL A 240 3.70 -19.95 -17.83
N ARG A 241 2.49 -20.39 -18.18
CA ARG A 241 1.59 -21.11 -17.26
C ARG A 241 2.14 -22.52 -17.04
N GLY A 242 2.39 -22.90 -15.78
CA GLY A 242 2.88 -24.23 -15.41
C GLY A 242 4.31 -24.26 -14.87
N MET A 243 5.13 -23.25 -15.21
CA MET A 243 6.53 -23.13 -14.75
C MET A 243 6.61 -23.09 -13.21
N GLY A 244 7.60 -23.75 -12.59
CA GLY A 244 7.79 -23.76 -11.13
C GLY A 244 8.14 -22.38 -10.54
N TRP A 245 7.94 -22.17 -9.23
CA TRP A 245 8.27 -20.89 -8.59
C TRP A 245 9.77 -20.58 -8.62
N LEU A 246 10.62 -21.60 -8.41
CA LEU A 246 12.08 -21.51 -8.44
C LEU A 246 12.55 -21.06 -9.83
N GLN A 247 12.09 -21.77 -10.85
CA GLN A 247 12.43 -21.51 -12.24
C GLN A 247 12.06 -20.09 -12.69
N ARG A 248 10.83 -19.63 -12.41
CA ARG A 248 10.41 -18.25 -12.75
C ARG A 248 11.22 -17.20 -12.00
N SER A 249 11.51 -17.44 -10.73
CA SER A 249 12.20 -16.46 -9.88
C SER A 249 13.69 -16.38 -10.20
N ALA A 250 14.32 -17.52 -10.54
CA ALA A 250 15.67 -17.58 -11.06
C ALA A 250 15.79 -16.85 -12.41
N GLY A 251 14.83 -17.01 -13.33
CA GLY A 251 14.82 -16.26 -14.58
C GLY A 251 14.72 -14.74 -14.37
N ALA A 252 13.93 -14.29 -13.39
CA ALA A 252 13.77 -12.88 -13.08
C ALA A 252 15.05 -12.23 -12.52
N THR A 253 15.88 -12.94 -11.75
CA THR A 253 17.15 -12.38 -11.25
C THR A 253 18.16 -12.16 -12.37
N GLN A 254 18.18 -13.02 -13.39
CA GLN A 254 19.14 -12.93 -14.50
C GLN A 254 18.96 -11.70 -15.38
N GLU A 255 17.73 -11.16 -15.49
CA GLU A 255 17.49 -9.94 -16.26
C GLU A 255 18.34 -8.76 -15.76
N LEU A 256 18.65 -8.68 -14.45
CA LEU A 256 19.49 -7.62 -13.90
C LEU A 256 20.85 -7.57 -14.59
N PHE A 257 21.48 -8.73 -14.74
CA PHE A 257 22.79 -8.87 -15.35
C PHE A 257 22.74 -8.56 -16.86
N TYR A 258 21.83 -9.19 -17.60
CA TYR A 258 21.79 -9.07 -19.06
C TYR A 258 21.29 -7.69 -19.54
N ARG A 259 20.30 -7.10 -18.86
CA ARG A 259 19.68 -5.86 -19.36
C ARG A 259 20.38 -4.60 -18.87
N PHE A 260 20.99 -4.63 -17.67
CA PHE A 260 21.57 -3.43 -17.07
C PHE A 260 23.10 -3.50 -16.94
N ILE A 261 23.67 -4.63 -16.51
CA ILE A 261 25.10 -4.74 -16.24
C ILE A 261 25.93 -5.00 -17.50
N GLN A 262 25.59 -6.01 -18.30
CA GLN A 262 26.32 -6.38 -19.52
C GLN A 262 26.45 -5.21 -20.52
N PRO A 263 25.41 -4.42 -20.84
CA PRO A 263 25.55 -3.28 -21.74
C PRO A 263 26.52 -2.21 -21.24
N SER A 264 26.61 -2.01 -19.93
CA SER A 264 27.52 -1.04 -19.32
C SER A 264 28.96 -1.55 -19.31
N ARG A 265 29.17 -2.87 -19.19
CA ARG A 265 30.48 -3.52 -19.31
C ARG A 265 30.98 -3.53 -20.75
N ASP A 266 30.10 -3.78 -21.72
CA ASP A 266 30.41 -3.74 -23.15
C ASP A 266 30.99 -2.39 -23.60
N ARG A 267 30.53 -1.28 -23.00
CA ARG A 267 31.02 0.07 -23.32
C ARG A 267 32.54 0.23 -23.15
N VAL A 268 33.15 -0.58 -22.29
CA VAL A 268 34.59 -0.60 -22.00
C VAL A 268 35.25 -1.94 -22.37
N ASN A 269 34.64 -2.69 -23.30
CA ASN A 269 35.14 -4.00 -23.77
C ASN A 269 35.29 -5.05 -22.64
N ALA A 270 34.46 -4.96 -21.60
CA ALA A 270 34.52 -5.85 -20.43
C ALA A 270 33.29 -6.77 -20.30
N ALA A 271 32.55 -6.94 -21.39
CA ALA A 271 31.42 -7.86 -21.43
C ALA A 271 31.90 -9.30 -21.21
N ILE A 272 31.05 -10.13 -20.61
CA ILE A 272 31.39 -11.50 -20.21
C ILE A 272 30.70 -12.50 -21.14
N CYS A 273 31.45 -13.51 -21.58
CA CYS A 273 30.89 -14.66 -22.27
C CYS A 273 30.22 -15.60 -21.27
N VAL A 274 28.98 -16.02 -21.54
CA VAL A 274 28.15 -16.83 -20.62
C VAL A 274 27.76 -18.20 -21.20
N GLY A 275 28.54 -18.69 -22.16
CA GLY A 275 28.58 -20.10 -22.56
C GLY A 275 27.46 -20.58 -23.48
N THR A 276 26.44 -19.76 -23.75
CA THR A 276 25.40 -20.04 -24.73
C THR A 276 24.91 -18.73 -25.35
N CYS A 277 24.21 -18.81 -26.48
CA CYS A 277 23.81 -17.65 -27.29
C CYS A 277 25.02 -16.79 -27.68
N ALA A 278 26.15 -17.44 -27.97
CA ALA A 278 27.42 -16.81 -28.26
C ALA A 278 28.01 -17.37 -29.56
N ILE A 279 28.48 -16.48 -30.42
CA ILE A 279 29.19 -16.82 -31.66
C ILE A 279 30.67 -16.48 -31.45
N TYR A 280 31.55 -17.38 -31.83
CA TYR A 280 33.00 -17.23 -31.74
C TYR A 280 33.59 -17.16 -33.13
N ARG A 281 34.58 -16.29 -33.34
CA ARG A 281 35.41 -16.28 -34.54
C ARG A 281 36.47 -17.37 -34.40
N ARG A 282 36.55 -18.30 -35.35
CA ARG A 282 37.52 -19.41 -35.31
C ARG A 282 38.96 -18.91 -35.20
N ARG A 283 39.37 -17.94 -36.03
CA ARG A 283 40.70 -17.31 -35.97
C ARG A 283 41.03 -16.72 -34.59
N ALA A 284 40.04 -16.21 -33.86
CA ALA A 284 40.25 -15.69 -32.51
C ALA A 284 40.48 -16.82 -31.49
N LEU A 285 39.78 -17.95 -31.65
CA LEU A 285 40.04 -19.15 -30.86
C LEU A 285 41.42 -19.72 -31.15
N GLU A 286 41.84 -19.79 -32.41
CA GLU A 286 43.18 -20.24 -32.82
C GLU A 286 44.28 -19.40 -32.16
N ALA A 287 44.18 -18.07 -32.25
CA ALA A 287 45.12 -17.15 -31.62
C ALA A 287 45.16 -17.28 -30.09
N ALA A 288 44.05 -17.67 -29.47
CA ALA A 288 43.96 -17.90 -28.03
C ALA A 288 44.34 -19.34 -27.61
N GLY A 289 44.71 -20.22 -28.54
CA GLY A 289 45.00 -21.64 -28.27
C GLY A 289 43.75 -22.44 -27.89
N GLY A 290 42.63 -22.19 -28.57
CA GLY A 290 41.33 -22.86 -28.40
C GLY A 290 40.56 -22.48 -27.13
N PHE A 291 39.43 -23.16 -26.92
CA PHE A 291 38.59 -23.03 -25.74
C PHE A 291 39.39 -23.29 -24.44
N ALA A 292 39.05 -22.57 -23.36
CA ALA A 292 39.66 -22.79 -22.06
C ALA A 292 39.39 -24.21 -21.55
N GLN A 293 40.45 -24.96 -21.26
CA GLN A 293 40.36 -26.37 -20.83
C GLN A 293 40.23 -26.48 -19.31
N ILE A 294 39.10 -25.97 -18.79
CA ILE A 294 38.75 -26.02 -17.36
C ILE A 294 37.43 -26.76 -17.18
N GLY A 295 37.31 -27.58 -16.12
CA GLY A 295 36.12 -28.40 -15.88
C GLY A 295 34.86 -27.63 -15.48
N HIS A 296 34.91 -26.30 -15.36
CA HIS A 296 33.79 -25.44 -15.01
C HIS A 296 34.01 -24.00 -15.49
N SER A 297 32.93 -23.30 -15.86
CA SER A 297 32.94 -21.88 -16.30
C SER A 297 33.97 -21.60 -17.40
N GLU A 298 34.09 -22.52 -18.36
CA GLU A 298 35.00 -22.43 -19.49
C GLU A 298 34.73 -21.21 -20.37
N ASP A 299 33.49 -20.74 -20.36
CA ASP A 299 32.99 -19.59 -21.10
C ASP A 299 33.68 -18.28 -20.71
N VAL A 300 33.65 -17.92 -19.42
CA VAL A 300 34.28 -16.71 -18.89
C VAL A 300 35.78 -16.77 -19.11
N HIS A 301 36.40 -17.92 -18.85
CA HIS A 301 37.83 -18.14 -19.04
C HIS A 301 38.25 -18.06 -20.50
N THR A 302 37.45 -18.61 -21.43
CA THR A 302 37.70 -18.48 -22.88
C THR A 302 37.62 -17.01 -23.30
N GLY A 303 36.62 -16.27 -22.81
CA GLY A 303 36.53 -14.83 -23.05
C GLY A 303 37.77 -14.07 -22.57
N VAL A 304 38.27 -14.39 -21.37
CA VAL A 304 39.52 -13.79 -20.84
C VAL A 304 40.74 -14.19 -21.67
N LYS A 305 40.86 -15.45 -22.12
CA LYS A 305 41.96 -15.87 -23.02
C LYS A 305 41.96 -15.04 -24.32
N LEU A 306 40.78 -14.81 -24.91
CA LEU A 306 40.66 -13.99 -26.11
C LEU A 306 41.02 -12.52 -25.85
N MET A 307 40.65 -11.97 -24.69
CA MET A 307 41.09 -10.62 -24.29
C MET A 307 42.62 -10.55 -24.14
N LYS A 308 43.25 -11.56 -23.53
CA LYS A 308 44.72 -11.66 -23.41
C LYS A 308 45.39 -11.75 -24.79
N ALA A 309 44.73 -12.38 -25.78
CA ALA A 309 45.17 -12.47 -27.17
C ALA A 309 44.82 -11.23 -28.03
N GLY A 310 44.27 -10.16 -27.44
CA GLY A 310 43.97 -8.90 -28.13
C GLY A 310 42.58 -8.81 -28.77
N PHE A 311 41.76 -9.86 -28.69
CA PHE A 311 40.39 -9.85 -29.22
C PHE A 311 39.38 -9.26 -28.22
N ARG A 312 38.31 -8.68 -28.76
CA ARG A 312 37.22 -8.09 -28.00
C ARG A 312 35.99 -8.97 -28.01
N LEU A 313 35.26 -8.93 -26.90
CA LEU A 313 33.91 -9.48 -26.80
C LEU A 313 32.89 -8.36 -26.99
N ARG A 314 31.92 -8.58 -27.86
CA ARG A 314 30.79 -7.68 -28.11
C ARG A 314 29.51 -8.23 -27.51
N TYR A 315 28.87 -7.45 -26.64
CA TYR A 315 27.54 -7.77 -26.15
C TYR A 315 26.46 -7.07 -26.99
N VAL A 316 25.53 -7.85 -27.52
CA VAL A 316 24.42 -7.35 -28.34
C VAL A 316 23.12 -7.59 -27.57
N PRO A 317 22.46 -6.54 -27.02
CA PRO A 317 21.28 -6.68 -26.16
C PRO A 317 20.00 -6.98 -26.96
N VAL A 318 20.05 -7.95 -27.86
CA VAL A 318 18.95 -8.43 -28.71
C VAL A 318 18.63 -9.85 -28.28
N VAL A 319 17.37 -10.09 -27.95
CA VAL A 319 16.92 -11.40 -27.44
C VAL A 319 16.64 -12.32 -28.61
N VAL A 320 17.62 -13.16 -28.96
CA VAL A 320 17.56 -14.07 -30.13
C VAL A 320 17.29 -15.54 -29.78
N ALA A 321 17.34 -15.92 -28.50
CA ALA A 321 16.98 -17.27 -28.05
C ALA A 321 16.32 -17.24 -26.66
N LYS A 322 15.53 -18.26 -26.33
CA LYS A 322 14.99 -18.47 -24.97
C LYS A 322 15.45 -19.82 -24.42
N GLY A 323 15.69 -19.89 -23.12
CA GLY A 323 16.06 -21.13 -22.43
C GLY A 323 15.18 -21.43 -21.21
N LEU A 324 15.53 -22.50 -20.50
CA LEU A 324 14.90 -22.89 -19.25
C LEU A 324 15.84 -22.60 -18.06
N CYS A 325 15.27 -22.17 -16.94
CA CYS A 325 16.01 -22.19 -15.67
C CYS A 325 15.86 -23.58 -15.01
N PRO A 326 16.77 -23.95 -14.09
CA PRO A 326 16.59 -25.15 -13.28
C PRO A 326 15.27 -25.12 -12.50
N ASP A 327 14.50 -26.19 -12.58
CA ASP A 327 13.23 -26.39 -11.86
C ASP A 327 13.43 -27.10 -10.51
N GLN A 328 14.55 -27.79 -10.34
CA GLN A 328 14.97 -28.46 -9.11
C GLN A 328 15.99 -27.66 -8.31
N LEU A 329 15.86 -27.73 -6.98
CA LEU A 329 16.74 -27.04 -6.04
C LEU A 329 18.21 -27.48 -6.19
N SER A 330 18.46 -28.76 -6.38
CA SER A 330 19.81 -29.31 -6.52
C SER A 330 20.52 -28.77 -7.77
N ALA A 331 19.83 -28.77 -8.91
CA ALA A 331 20.33 -28.24 -10.17
C ALA A 331 20.60 -26.72 -10.07
N PHE A 332 19.68 -25.97 -9.45
CA PHE A 332 19.86 -24.54 -9.22
C PHE A 332 21.09 -24.24 -8.34
N VAL A 333 21.20 -24.86 -7.17
CA VAL A 333 22.31 -24.62 -6.23
C VAL A 333 23.66 -25.01 -6.85
N ASN A 334 23.72 -26.14 -7.56
CA ASN A 334 24.93 -26.57 -8.25
C ASN A 334 25.34 -25.59 -9.36
N GLN A 335 24.38 -25.00 -10.07
CA GLN A 335 24.66 -23.96 -11.07
C GLN A 335 25.26 -22.71 -10.42
N GLN A 336 24.63 -22.18 -9.37
CA GLN A 336 25.12 -20.98 -8.68
C GLN A 336 26.50 -21.18 -8.03
N TYR A 337 26.72 -22.34 -7.42
CA TYR A 337 28.02 -22.73 -6.86
C TYR A 337 29.12 -22.72 -7.93
N ARG A 338 28.84 -23.27 -9.12
CA ARG A 338 29.82 -23.33 -10.23
C ARG A 338 30.17 -21.95 -10.76
N TRP A 339 29.17 -21.09 -11.00
CA TRP A 339 29.40 -19.72 -11.47
C TRP A 339 30.24 -18.92 -10.50
N CYS A 340 29.95 -19.03 -9.21
CA CYS A 340 30.74 -18.40 -8.16
C CYS A 340 32.18 -18.95 -8.15
N THR A 341 32.35 -20.28 -8.15
CA THR A 341 33.69 -20.90 -8.09
C THR A 341 34.55 -20.51 -9.30
N GLY A 342 33.99 -20.57 -10.52
CA GLY A 342 34.71 -20.25 -11.74
C GLY A 342 35.01 -18.77 -11.93
N SER A 343 34.15 -17.88 -11.40
CA SER A 343 34.45 -16.44 -11.36
C SER A 343 35.54 -16.14 -10.32
N MET A 344 35.42 -16.71 -9.12
CA MET A 344 36.37 -16.46 -8.04
C MET A 344 37.74 -17.11 -8.28
N SER A 345 37.86 -18.10 -9.18
CA SER A 345 39.18 -18.62 -9.57
C SER A 345 40.01 -17.60 -10.36
N LEU A 346 39.37 -16.70 -11.12
CA LEU A 346 40.07 -15.59 -11.79
C LEU A 346 40.61 -14.56 -10.80
N LEU A 347 39.98 -14.41 -9.63
CA LEU A 347 40.51 -13.53 -8.58
C LEU A 347 41.87 -14.02 -8.08
N ALA A 348 42.12 -15.33 -8.08
CA ALA A 348 43.38 -15.94 -7.67
C ALA A 348 44.40 -16.09 -8.83
N ASP A 349 43.99 -15.88 -10.09
CA ASP A 349 44.87 -16.00 -11.26
C ASP A 349 45.76 -14.76 -11.40
N LYS A 350 47.05 -14.87 -11.03
CA LYS A 350 48.04 -13.79 -11.21
C LYS A 350 48.15 -13.34 -12.66
N THR A 351 48.05 -14.26 -13.62
CA THR A 351 48.17 -13.95 -15.05
C THR A 351 47.01 -13.09 -15.56
N PHE A 352 45.86 -13.11 -14.87
CA PHE A 352 44.75 -12.20 -15.15
C PHE A 352 45.05 -10.77 -14.67
N HIS A 353 45.61 -10.62 -13.46
CA HIS A 353 45.90 -9.30 -12.88
C HIS A 353 47.11 -8.60 -13.51
N GLU A 354 48.09 -9.36 -13.99
CA GLU A 354 49.34 -8.83 -14.55
C GLU A 354 49.26 -8.62 -16.08
N SER A 355 48.28 -9.22 -16.78
CA SER A 355 48.20 -9.15 -18.24
C SER A 355 48.03 -7.72 -18.77
N ALA A 356 48.97 -7.27 -19.61
CA ALA A 356 48.91 -5.99 -20.31
C ALA A 356 47.72 -5.88 -21.28
N GLY A 357 47.19 -7.01 -21.77
CA GLY A 357 46.03 -7.05 -22.67
C GLY A 357 44.69 -6.72 -22.01
N ILE A 358 44.65 -6.59 -20.68
CA ILE A 358 43.42 -6.26 -19.92
C ILE A 358 43.58 -4.91 -19.23
N SER A 359 42.81 -3.92 -19.69
CA SER A 359 42.84 -2.55 -19.15
C SER A 359 42.33 -2.46 -17.71
N ARG A 360 42.72 -1.37 -17.01
CA ARG A 360 42.23 -1.07 -15.65
C ARG A 360 40.70 -1.00 -15.56
N GLN A 361 40.04 -0.44 -16.58
CA GLN A 361 38.58 -0.35 -16.62
C GLN A 361 37.90 -1.71 -16.80
N GLN A 362 38.51 -2.61 -17.58
CA GLN A 362 38.04 -3.99 -17.71
C GLN A 362 38.19 -4.72 -16.37
N ARG A 363 39.37 -4.64 -15.74
CA ARG A 363 39.61 -5.24 -14.41
C ARG A 363 38.61 -4.76 -13.36
N LEU A 364 38.30 -3.46 -13.33
CA LEU A 364 37.28 -2.90 -12.43
C LEU A 364 35.90 -3.56 -12.62
N CYS A 365 35.52 -3.91 -13.85
CA CYS A 365 34.26 -4.60 -14.13
C CYS A 365 34.25 -6.06 -13.61
N PHE A 366 35.40 -6.75 -13.64
CA PHE A 366 35.55 -8.07 -13.03
C PHE A 366 35.54 -7.97 -11.49
N TRP A 367 36.22 -6.99 -10.91
CA TRP A 367 36.17 -6.69 -9.47
C TRP A 367 34.75 -6.42 -8.97
N ALA A 368 33.92 -5.72 -9.75
CA ALA A 368 32.50 -5.56 -9.44
C ALA A 368 31.78 -6.92 -9.29
N GLY A 369 32.14 -7.92 -10.11
CA GLY A 369 31.63 -9.29 -10.00
C GLY A 369 32.17 -10.04 -8.79
N PHE A 370 33.47 -9.92 -8.47
CA PHE A 370 34.06 -10.56 -7.30
C PHE A 370 33.46 -10.03 -5.99
N LEU A 371 33.34 -8.71 -5.88
CA LEU A 371 32.71 -8.03 -4.74
C LEU A 371 31.23 -8.40 -4.61
N TYR A 372 30.51 -8.61 -5.72
CA TYR A 372 29.13 -9.11 -5.69
C TYR A 372 29.04 -10.51 -5.07
N TYR A 373 29.90 -11.45 -5.46
CA TYR A 373 29.90 -12.80 -4.87
C TYR A 373 30.28 -12.77 -3.38
N LEU A 374 31.26 -11.96 -3.01
CA LEU A 374 31.70 -11.82 -1.62
C LEU A 374 30.62 -11.16 -0.75
N SER A 375 30.06 -10.04 -1.18
CA SER A 375 29.01 -9.32 -0.44
C SER A 375 27.74 -10.15 -0.25
N THR A 376 27.30 -10.90 -1.28
CA THR A 376 26.13 -11.79 -1.15
C THR A 376 26.38 -12.94 -0.20
N ALA A 377 27.58 -13.55 -0.23
CA ALA A 377 27.98 -14.58 0.73
C ALA A 377 27.99 -14.05 2.17
N VAL A 378 28.63 -12.91 2.43
CA VAL A 378 28.69 -12.29 3.77
C VAL A 378 27.30 -11.88 4.26
N ASN A 379 26.48 -11.29 3.39
CA ASN A 379 25.12 -10.84 3.75
C ASN A 379 24.22 -11.98 4.21
N SER A 380 24.42 -13.20 3.70
CA SER A 380 23.66 -14.38 4.13
C SER A 380 23.84 -14.74 5.61
N LEU A 381 24.95 -14.29 6.23
CA LEU A 381 25.27 -14.52 7.63
C LEU A 381 25.12 -13.28 8.51
N VAL A 382 25.29 -12.08 7.94
CA VAL A 382 25.29 -10.83 8.73
C VAL A 382 23.90 -10.21 8.81
N ALA A 383 23.03 -10.42 7.81
CA ALA A 383 21.74 -9.73 7.74
C ALA A 383 20.85 -9.79 8.99
N PRO A 384 20.69 -10.94 9.70
CA PRO A 384 19.88 -10.98 10.92
C PRO A 384 20.63 -10.52 12.17
N LEU A 385 21.96 -10.36 12.13
CA LEU A 385 22.77 -10.11 13.33
C LEU A 385 22.53 -8.75 13.98
N PRO A 386 22.35 -7.61 13.27
CA PRO A 386 22.01 -6.34 13.91
C PRO A 386 20.71 -6.44 14.73
N ALA A 387 19.70 -7.12 14.19
CA ALA A 387 18.44 -7.36 14.88
C ALA A 387 18.64 -8.21 16.14
N LEU A 388 19.39 -9.31 16.04
CA LEU A 388 19.68 -10.15 17.20
C LEU A 388 20.51 -9.42 18.27
N ALA A 389 21.50 -8.62 17.86
CA ALA A 389 22.31 -7.83 18.77
C ALA A 389 21.47 -6.80 19.53
N MET A 390 20.56 -6.08 18.86
CA MET A 390 19.63 -5.17 19.55
C MET A 390 18.74 -5.93 20.54
N LEU A 391 18.11 -7.04 20.15
CA LEU A 391 17.19 -7.78 21.02
C LEU A 391 17.85 -8.37 22.27
N TRP A 392 19.10 -8.83 22.14
CA TRP A 392 19.75 -9.63 23.19
C TRP A 392 20.84 -8.88 23.95
N MET A 393 21.38 -7.80 23.40
CA MET A 393 22.51 -7.06 24.00
C MET A 393 22.19 -5.58 24.29
N LEU A 394 21.27 -4.97 23.53
CA LEU A 394 20.95 -3.54 23.60
C LEU A 394 19.43 -3.31 23.41
N PRO A 395 18.57 -3.93 24.24
CA PRO A 395 17.12 -3.85 24.06
C PRO A 395 16.59 -2.41 24.13
N GLU A 396 17.23 -1.55 24.94
CA GLU A 396 16.91 -0.13 25.07
C GLU A 396 17.16 0.70 23.80
N TRP A 397 17.86 0.14 22.79
CA TRP A 397 18.09 0.79 21.50
C TRP A 397 17.12 0.35 20.40
N VAL A 398 16.16 -0.53 20.73
CA VAL A 398 15.12 -0.94 19.79
C VAL A 398 14.09 0.19 19.67
N GLU A 399 14.23 0.99 18.62
CA GLU A 399 13.36 2.12 18.32
C GLU A 399 12.90 2.11 16.85
N PRO A 400 11.66 2.53 16.54
CA PRO A 400 11.16 2.59 15.16
C PRO A 400 12.04 3.44 14.23
N MET A 401 12.60 4.53 14.77
CA MET A 401 13.49 5.44 14.04
C MET A 401 14.78 4.76 13.54
N ASN A 402 15.23 3.68 14.18
CA ASN A 402 16.39 2.91 13.73
C ASN A 402 16.07 2.04 12.50
N SER A 403 14.81 1.65 12.34
CA SER A 403 14.32 0.76 11.28
C SER A 403 13.75 1.49 10.07
N ILE A 404 13.39 2.77 10.18
CA ILE A 404 12.78 3.56 9.09
C ILE A 404 13.64 3.62 7.82
N TRP A 405 14.96 3.57 7.97
CA TRP A 405 15.92 3.59 6.86
C TRP A 405 15.86 2.34 5.97
N LEU A 406 15.28 1.24 6.47
CA LEU A 406 15.06 0.02 5.69
C LEU A 406 13.93 0.18 4.65
N LEU A 407 13.07 1.21 4.77
CA LEU A 407 12.02 1.51 3.79
C LEU A 407 12.58 1.70 2.37
N GLY A 408 13.80 2.25 2.23
CA GLY A 408 14.46 2.38 0.94
C GLY A 408 14.65 1.02 0.23
N ALA A 409 15.03 -0.01 0.99
CA ALA A 409 15.20 -1.39 0.49
C ALA A 409 13.86 -1.99 0.07
N LEU A 410 12.82 -1.78 0.89
CA LEU A 410 11.46 -2.18 0.54
C LEU A 410 11.01 -1.50 -0.77
N ALA A 411 11.43 -0.26 -1.03
CA ALA A 411 10.94 0.54 -2.15
C ALA A 411 11.54 0.01 -3.43
N LEU A 412 12.85 -0.23 -3.36
CA LEU A 412 13.59 -0.86 -4.42
C LEU A 412 12.96 -2.22 -4.79
N TRP A 413 12.73 -3.10 -3.82
CA TRP A 413 12.28 -4.47 -4.07
C TRP A 413 10.80 -4.59 -4.44
N PHE A 414 9.92 -3.78 -3.86
CA PHE A 414 8.47 -3.95 -3.99
C PHE A 414 7.77 -2.90 -4.86
N VAL A 415 8.46 -1.81 -5.21
CA VAL A 415 7.94 -0.76 -6.07
C VAL A 415 8.79 -0.61 -7.33
N VAL A 416 10.08 -0.28 -7.19
CA VAL A 416 10.94 0.11 -8.31
C VAL A 416 11.24 -1.06 -9.24
N LEU A 417 11.69 -2.20 -8.73
CA LEU A 417 12.02 -3.37 -9.56
C LEU A 417 10.79 -3.95 -10.28
N PRO A 418 9.63 -4.17 -9.63
CA PRO A 418 8.40 -4.57 -10.32
C PRO A 418 7.97 -3.64 -11.46
N LEU A 419 8.23 -2.32 -11.33
CA LEU A 419 7.89 -1.33 -12.36
C LEU A 419 8.82 -1.36 -13.57
N VAL A 420 10.10 -1.67 -13.37
CA VAL A 420 11.14 -1.53 -14.39
C VAL A 420 11.44 -2.84 -15.12
N MET A 421 11.37 -3.97 -14.44
CA MET A 421 11.70 -5.29 -14.98
C MET A 421 10.72 -5.74 -16.06
N LYS A 422 11.20 -6.52 -17.04
CA LYS A 422 10.37 -7.19 -18.06
C LYS A 422 9.86 -8.52 -17.53
N GLY A 423 10.69 -9.26 -16.79
CA GLY A 423 10.31 -10.42 -16.01
C GLY A 423 9.39 -10.05 -14.84
N ARG A 424 8.60 -11.01 -14.35
CA ARG A 424 7.74 -10.80 -13.19
C ARG A 424 8.56 -10.83 -11.89
N TRP A 425 8.91 -9.66 -11.36
CA TRP A 425 9.52 -9.52 -10.03
C TRP A 425 8.48 -9.78 -8.93
N ARG A 426 8.78 -10.68 -7.98
CA ARG A 426 7.89 -11.10 -6.88
C ARG A 426 8.71 -11.33 -5.61
N PHE A 427 8.06 -11.49 -4.45
CA PHE A 427 8.71 -11.85 -3.18
C PHE A 427 9.55 -13.12 -3.26
N ASP A 428 9.12 -14.10 -4.08
CA ASP A 428 9.84 -15.33 -4.34
C ASP A 428 11.26 -15.11 -4.88
N VAL A 429 11.50 -13.97 -5.53
CA VAL A 429 12.83 -13.58 -6.02
C VAL A 429 13.80 -13.44 -4.85
N LEU A 430 13.40 -12.77 -3.76
CA LEU A 430 14.25 -12.60 -2.57
C LEU A 430 14.59 -13.95 -1.92
N ARG A 431 13.68 -14.94 -2.00
CA ARG A 431 13.94 -16.32 -1.55
C ARG A 431 15.02 -17.00 -2.38
N VAL A 432 14.96 -16.85 -3.70
CA VAL A 432 16.00 -17.36 -4.62
C VAL A 432 17.34 -16.65 -4.40
N GLN A 433 17.31 -15.35 -4.09
CA GLN A 433 18.52 -14.61 -3.76
C GLN A 433 19.18 -15.13 -2.48
N TYR A 434 18.40 -15.42 -1.45
CA TYR A 434 18.90 -16.04 -0.23
C TYR A 434 19.53 -17.42 -0.50
N LEU A 435 18.90 -18.23 -1.37
CA LEU A 435 19.41 -19.54 -1.77
C LEU A 435 20.76 -19.47 -2.49
N TYR A 436 20.92 -18.60 -3.49
CA TYR A 436 22.20 -18.48 -4.18
C TYR A 436 23.28 -17.88 -3.27
N SER A 437 22.93 -17.02 -2.32
CA SER A 437 23.91 -16.43 -1.39
C SER A 437 24.58 -17.49 -0.52
N PHE A 438 23.84 -18.51 -0.07
CA PHE A 438 24.42 -19.68 0.60
C PHE A 438 25.26 -20.55 -0.34
N ALA A 439 24.93 -20.60 -1.64
CA ALA A 439 25.76 -21.26 -2.64
C ALA A 439 27.09 -20.52 -2.84
N HIS A 440 27.08 -19.19 -2.86
CA HIS A 440 28.28 -18.35 -2.93
C HIS A 440 29.15 -18.53 -1.68
N LEU A 441 28.54 -18.49 -0.48
CA LEU A 441 29.23 -18.73 0.78
C LEU A 441 29.96 -20.08 0.77
N THR A 442 29.25 -21.14 0.38
CA THR A 442 29.83 -22.49 0.31
C THR A 442 30.96 -22.57 -0.72
N ALA A 443 30.80 -21.95 -1.88
CA ALA A 443 31.82 -21.90 -2.93
C ALA A 443 33.10 -21.19 -2.46
N ILE A 444 32.96 -20.01 -1.83
CA ILE A 444 34.10 -19.22 -1.34
C ILE A 444 34.83 -19.97 -0.22
N VAL A 445 34.10 -20.58 0.73
CA VAL A 445 34.72 -21.39 1.79
C VAL A 445 35.48 -22.59 1.23
N HIS A 446 34.93 -23.28 0.23
CA HIS A 446 35.62 -24.39 -0.42
C HIS A 446 36.86 -23.94 -1.19
N LEU A 447 36.81 -22.78 -1.86
CA LEU A 447 37.95 -22.20 -2.57
C LEU A 447 39.08 -21.84 -1.60
N MET A 448 38.77 -21.17 -0.48
CA MET A 448 39.75 -20.82 0.56
C MET A 448 40.41 -22.04 1.21
N ARG A 449 39.69 -23.18 1.28
CA ARG A 449 40.20 -24.44 1.83
C ARG A 449 40.91 -25.33 0.80
N GLY A 450 40.97 -24.93 -0.48
CA GLY A 450 41.49 -25.76 -1.56
C GLY A 450 40.68 -27.05 -1.83
N ARG A 451 39.42 -27.11 -1.41
CA ARG A 451 38.54 -28.30 -1.48
C ARG A 451 37.34 -28.08 -2.41
N THR A 452 37.58 -27.71 -3.67
CA THR A 452 36.50 -27.53 -4.65
C THR A 452 35.91 -28.88 -5.08
N ARG A 453 34.59 -29.06 -5.00
CA ARG A 453 33.93 -30.30 -5.42
C ARG A 453 33.90 -30.44 -6.95
N GLY A 454 34.25 -31.62 -7.45
CA GLY A 454 34.09 -32.00 -8.87
C GLY A 454 32.61 -32.11 -9.27
N TRP A 455 32.30 -31.84 -10.54
CA TRP A 455 30.93 -31.80 -11.08
C TRP A 455 30.40 -33.17 -11.53
N VAL A 456 29.11 -33.42 -11.29
CA VAL A 456 28.33 -34.55 -11.82
C VAL A 456 27.17 -34.01 -12.66
N ALA A 457 27.00 -34.53 -13.89
CA ALA A 457 25.95 -34.11 -14.81
C ALA A 457 24.55 -34.47 -14.30
N THR A 458 23.54 -33.70 -14.70
CA THR A 458 22.15 -33.96 -14.31
C THR A 458 21.64 -35.15 -15.13
N GLY A 459 21.56 -36.33 -14.51
CA GLY A 459 21.16 -37.58 -15.18
C GLY A 459 22.26 -38.64 -15.31
N ALA A 460 23.53 -38.29 -15.06
CA ALA A 460 24.59 -39.28 -14.95
C ALA A 460 24.47 -40.04 -13.61
N THR A 461 24.12 -41.32 -13.65
CA THR A 461 24.31 -42.25 -12.54
C THR A 461 25.78 -42.28 -12.19
N SER A 462 26.18 -41.50 -11.19
CA SER A 462 27.52 -41.57 -10.65
C SER A 462 27.65 -42.87 -9.86
N THR A 463 28.41 -43.82 -10.42
CA THR A 463 29.01 -44.97 -9.74
C THR A 463 30.20 -44.57 -8.85
N SER A 464 30.18 -43.36 -8.26
CA SER A 464 31.25 -42.88 -7.38
C SER A 464 30.92 -43.12 -5.92
N THR A 465 31.72 -44.00 -5.31
CA THR A 465 31.89 -44.31 -3.89
C THR A 465 32.39 -43.11 -3.07
N SER A 466 31.68 -41.98 -3.07
CA SER A 466 31.99 -40.85 -2.18
C SER A 466 31.05 -40.86 -0.97
N SER A 467 31.61 -40.98 0.24
CA SER A 467 30.91 -40.98 1.54
C SER A 467 30.31 -39.62 1.94
N ALA A 468 30.46 -38.57 1.12
CA ALA A 468 29.98 -37.22 1.43
C ALA A 468 28.57 -36.95 0.86
N PRO A 469 27.67 -36.28 1.61
CA PRO A 469 26.33 -35.96 1.11
C PRO A 469 26.39 -35.01 -0.10
N PRO A 470 25.43 -35.10 -1.04
CA PRO A 470 25.36 -34.20 -2.20
C PRO A 470 25.40 -32.73 -1.79
N LEU A 471 26.04 -31.86 -2.59
CA LEU A 471 26.27 -30.44 -2.26
C LEU A 471 24.97 -29.74 -1.84
N ALA A 472 23.90 -29.97 -2.61
CA ALA A 472 22.58 -29.42 -2.33
C ALA A 472 22.02 -29.84 -0.96
N VAL A 473 22.31 -31.05 -0.49
CA VAL A 473 21.88 -31.55 0.83
C VAL A 473 22.65 -30.83 1.94
N SER A 474 23.99 -30.76 1.84
CA SER A 474 24.81 -30.07 2.84
C SER A 474 24.47 -28.58 2.93
N LEU A 475 24.32 -27.91 1.78
CA LEU A 475 23.98 -26.50 1.72
C LEU A 475 22.59 -26.24 2.28
N THR A 476 21.60 -27.03 1.86
CA THR A 476 20.23 -26.87 2.35
C THR A 476 20.15 -27.16 3.85
N ARG A 477 20.89 -28.14 4.37
CA ARG A 477 20.99 -28.39 5.81
C ARG A 477 21.54 -27.17 6.55
N ASN A 478 22.69 -26.63 6.12
CA ASN A 478 23.30 -25.46 6.77
C ASN A 478 22.38 -24.23 6.71
N LEU A 479 21.76 -23.98 5.56
CA LEU A 479 20.75 -22.93 5.39
C LEU A 479 19.60 -23.10 6.37
N LYS A 480 19.01 -24.30 6.43
CA LYS A 480 17.86 -24.58 7.31
C LYS A 480 18.22 -24.42 8.78
N THR A 481 19.37 -24.95 9.20
CA THR A 481 19.86 -24.78 10.57
C THR A 481 20.05 -23.32 10.92
N TYR A 482 20.71 -22.55 10.05
CA TYR A 482 20.95 -21.13 10.28
C TYR A 482 19.64 -20.33 10.33
N VAL A 483 18.71 -20.56 9.39
CA VAL A 483 17.39 -19.90 9.38
C VAL A 483 16.58 -20.28 10.62
N ALA A 484 16.55 -21.55 11.02
CA ALA A 484 15.82 -21.98 12.21
C ALA A 484 16.35 -21.33 13.49
N LEU A 485 17.68 -21.31 13.68
CA LEU A 485 18.31 -20.71 14.85
C LEU A 485 18.09 -19.20 14.91
N THR A 486 18.30 -18.50 13.79
CA THR A 486 18.15 -17.03 13.74
C THR A 486 16.69 -16.60 13.89
N GLN A 487 15.73 -17.33 13.30
CA GLN A 487 14.31 -17.04 13.46
C GLN A 487 13.82 -17.32 14.89
N LEU A 488 14.27 -18.42 15.51
CA LEU A 488 13.94 -18.71 16.91
C LEU A 488 14.48 -17.63 17.85
N ALA A 489 15.75 -17.24 17.69
CA ALA A 489 16.36 -16.19 18.50
C ALA A 489 15.71 -14.82 18.27
N LEU A 490 15.30 -14.52 17.03
CA LEU A 490 14.60 -13.28 16.70
C LEU A 490 13.23 -13.20 17.38
N TRP A 491 12.39 -14.23 17.21
CA TRP A 491 11.04 -14.22 17.78
C TRP A 491 11.02 -14.35 19.30
N ALA A 492 11.94 -15.13 19.89
CA ALA A 492 12.09 -15.19 21.34
C ALA A 492 12.57 -13.85 21.92
N GLY A 493 13.53 -13.19 21.26
CA GLY A 493 13.99 -11.87 21.66
C GLY A 493 12.92 -10.80 21.53
N LEU A 494 12.12 -10.81 20.46
CA LEU A 494 10.99 -9.91 20.27
C LEU A 494 9.91 -10.12 21.32
N ALA A 495 9.52 -11.37 21.60
CA ALA A 495 8.51 -11.66 22.62
C ALA A 495 8.97 -11.13 23.99
N ARG A 496 10.22 -11.40 24.37
CA ARG A 496 10.82 -10.86 25.60
C ARG A 496 10.85 -9.33 25.62
N GLY A 497 11.29 -8.70 24.53
CA GLY A 497 11.40 -7.25 24.42
C GLY A 497 10.05 -6.55 24.54
N VAL A 498 9.04 -7.03 23.82
CA VAL A 498 7.67 -6.50 23.88
C VAL A 498 7.05 -6.66 25.28
N ILE A 499 7.28 -7.79 25.94
CA ILE A 499 6.77 -8.01 27.32
C ILE A 499 7.42 -7.04 28.31
N ASN A 500 8.71 -6.75 28.16
CA ASN A 500 9.46 -5.94 29.12
C ASN A 500 9.41 -4.43 28.87
N HIS A 501 9.28 -4.02 27.60
CA HIS A 501 9.43 -2.63 27.17
C HIS A 501 8.25 -2.13 26.33
N GLY A 502 7.19 -2.92 26.18
CA GLY A 502 6.02 -2.55 25.39
C GLY A 502 6.19 -2.66 23.87
N ILE A 503 5.07 -2.62 23.15
CA ILE A 503 5.03 -2.79 21.69
C ILE A 503 5.34 -1.49 20.94
N GLU A 504 5.16 -0.35 21.60
CA GLU A 504 5.39 1.01 21.11
C GLU A 504 6.84 1.25 20.65
N HIS A 505 7.82 0.62 21.33
CA HIS A 505 9.23 0.68 20.91
C HIS A 505 9.58 -0.41 19.87
N TYR A 506 8.90 -1.56 19.93
CA TYR A 506 9.27 -2.76 19.17
C TYR A 506 8.49 -2.98 17.86
N TRP A 507 7.40 -2.25 17.61
CA TRP A 507 6.47 -2.53 16.51
C TRP A 507 7.16 -2.58 15.13
N ALA A 508 8.09 -1.66 14.86
CA ALA A 508 8.77 -1.60 13.57
C ALA A 508 9.60 -2.86 13.34
N MET A 509 10.30 -3.30 14.38
CA MET A 509 11.11 -4.52 14.34
C MET A 509 10.25 -5.77 14.19
N VAL A 510 9.07 -5.81 14.83
CA VAL A 510 8.08 -6.88 14.62
C VAL A 510 7.62 -6.91 13.16
N VAL A 511 7.30 -5.77 12.54
CA VAL A 511 6.90 -5.70 11.13
C VAL A 511 8.02 -6.23 10.21
N PHE A 512 9.26 -5.81 10.43
CA PHE A 512 10.41 -6.32 9.67
C PHE A 512 10.68 -7.81 9.92
N ALA A 513 10.45 -8.31 11.14
CA ALA A 513 10.55 -9.72 11.46
C ALA A 513 9.49 -10.55 10.73
N VAL A 514 8.22 -10.11 10.70
CA VAL A 514 7.16 -10.75 9.91
C VAL A 514 7.54 -10.83 8.43
N LEU A 515 8.01 -9.72 7.86
CA LEU A 515 8.43 -9.69 6.46
C LEU A 515 9.63 -10.61 6.21
N GLY A 516 10.62 -10.61 7.10
CA GLY A 516 11.78 -11.49 7.06
C GLY A 516 11.39 -12.96 7.15
N SER A 517 10.51 -13.32 8.09
CA SER A 517 9.97 -14.67 8.23
C SER A 517 9.20 -15.11 7.00
N PHE A 518 8.40 -14.22 6.39
CA PHE A 518 7.71 -14.53 5.15
C PHE A 518 8.68 -14.97 4.05
N ILE A 519 9.86 -14.35 3.95
CA ILE A 519 10.89 -14.73 2.98
C ILE A 519 11.59 -16.03 3.41
N GLN A 520 12.04 -16.11 4.67
CA GLN A 520 12.98 -17.15 5.12
C GLN A 520 12.31 -18.45 5.59
N VAL A 521 11.18 -18.40 6.31
CA VAL A 521 10.52 -19.59 6.87
C VAL A 521 10.13 -20.62 5.80
N PRO A 522 9.62 -20.24 4.61
CA PRO A 522 9.37 -21.20 3.54
C PRO A 522 10.60 -22.01 3.11
N LEU A 523 11.83 -21.50 3.33
CA LEU A 523 13.07 -22.22 3.00
C LEU A 523 13.29 -23.45 3.91
N LEU A 524 12.72 -23.46 5.12
CA LEU A 524 12.76 -24.61 6.03
C LEU A 524 12.06 -25.85 5.46
N PHE A 525 11.06 -25.63 4.61
CA PHE A 525 10.23 -26.68 4.02
C PHE A 525 10.70 -27.14 2.64
N LEU A 526 11.85 -26.64 2.16
CA LEU A 526 12.42 -27.06 0.87
C LEU A 526 12.79 -28.53 0.89
N ARG A 527 12.37 -29.26 -0.16
CA ARG A 527 12.72 -30.67 -0.37
C ARG A 527 13.90 -30.75 -1.33
N THR A 528 14.94 -31.49 -0.95
CA THR A 528 16.14 -31.75 -1.77
C THR A 528 16.00 -32.98 -2.67
N GLY A 529 14.91 -33.74 -2.54
CA GLY A 529 14.69 -34.97 -3.29
C GLY A 529 14.43 -34.74 -4.77
N VAL A 530 15.05 -35.59 -5.60
CA VAL A 530 14.73 -35.72 -7.02
C VAL A 530 13.32 -36.32 -7.11
N LYS A 531 12.37 -35.66 -7.78
CA LYS A 531 11.14 -36.35 -8.19
C LYS A 531 11.58 -37.46 -9.15
N ARG A 532 11.53 -38.72 -8.73
CA ARG A 532 11.56 -39.85 -9.67
C ARG A 532 10.37 -39.64 -10.61
N ARG A 533 10.64 -39.28 -11.86
CA ARG A 533 9.66 -39.49 -12.93
C ARG A 533 9.31 -40.99 -12.88
N PRO A 534 8.03 -41.38 -12.96
CA PRO A 534 7.68 -42.79 -13.06
C PRO A 534 8.54 -43.42 -14.14
N ALA A 535 9.12 -44.60 -13.89
CA ALA A 535 9.78 -45.36 -14.94
C ALA A 535 8.78 -45.48 -16.11
N PRO A 536 9.22 -45.34 -17.37
CA PRO A 536 8.40 -45.78 -18.49
C PRO A 536 7.96 -47.20 -18.16
N GLN A 537 6.65 -47.45 -18.18
CA GLN A 537 6.18 -48.83 -18.10
C GLN A 537 6.94 -49.62 -19.18
N PRO A 538 7.46 -50.83 -18.86
CA PRO A 538 8.08 -51.66 -19.88
C PRO A 538 7.11 -51.74 -21.05
N ALA A 539 7.60 -51.42 -22.25
CA ALA A 539 6.83 -51.50 -23.46
C ALA A 539 6.22 -52.91 -23.51
N THR A 540 4.91 -53.00 -23.30
CA THR A 540 4.16 -54.14 -23.77
C THR A 540 4.38 -54.15 -25.27
N GLU A 541 4.87 -55.28 -25.78
CA GLU A 541 5.12 -55.51 -27.20
C GLU A 541 3.95 -54.99 -28.02
N GLN A 542 4.14 -53.81 -28.63
CA GLN A 542 3.31 -53.38 -29.74
C GLN A 542 3.91 -54.01 -30.99
N PRO A 543 3.12 -54.74 -31.80
CA PRO A 543 3.64 -55.38 -33.00
C PRO A 543 4.17 -54.31 -33.97
N ALA A 544 5.19 -54.70 -34.75
CA ALA A 544 5.82 -53.88 -35.78
C ALA A 544 4.79 -53.15 -36.67
N PRO A 545 5.10 -51.91 -37.12
CA PRO A 545 4.15 -51.14 -37.91
C PRO A 545 3.91 -51.82 -39.27
N ALA A 546 2.71 -52.39 -39.42
CA ALA A 546 2.22 -52.87 -40.70
C ALA A 546 2.10 -51.70 -41.69
N ALA A 547 2.54 -51.95 -42.93
CA ALA A 547 2.48 -51.02 -44.05
C ALA A 547 1.07 -50.42 -44.20
N VAL A 548 0.98 -49.09 -44.15
CA VAL A 548 -0.26 -48.35 -44.34
C VAL A 548 -0.67 -48.44 -45.82
N ARG A 549 -1.73 -49.22 -46.08
CA ARG A 549 -2.45 -49.25 -47.38
C ARG A 549 -3.18 -47.91 -47.61
N ILE A 550 -3.00 -47.38 -48.81
CA ILE A 550 -3.72 -46.22 -49.36
C ILE A 550 -5.16 -46.64 -49.68
N PRO A 551 -6.21 -45.94 -49.20
CA PRO A 551 -7.57 -46.14 -49.69
C PRO A 551 -7.83 -45.28 -50.95
N GLN A 552 -8.30 -45.93 -52.01
CA GLN A 552 -8.83 -45.30 -53.22
C GLN A 552 -10.19 -44.61 -52.99
N PRO A 553 -10.60 -43.67 -53.87
CA PRO A 553 -11.77 -42.81 -53.66
C PRO A 553 -13.07 -43.48 -54.11
N ARG A 554 -14.12 -43.38 -53.29
CA ARG A 554 -15.52 -43.59 -53.71
C ARG A 554 -16.21 -42.24 -53.87
N ALA A 555 -16.54 -41.90 -55.12
CA ALA A 555 -17.65 -41.04 -55.50
C ALA A 555 -18.97 -41.78 -55.18
N THR A 556 -20.16 -41.22 -54.97
CA THR A 556 -20.82 -39.95 -55.30
C THR A 556 -22.01 -39.79 -54.33
N ALA A 557 -22.35 -38.57 -53.93
CA ALA A 557 -23.73 -38.18 -53.60
C ALA A 557 -23.90 -36.66 -53.69
N ALA A 558 -24.56 -36.25 -54.77
CA ALA A 558 -25.32 -35.04 -55.06
C ALA A 558 -25.02 -33.71 -54.34
N VAL A 559 -24.66 -32.76 -55.21
CA VAL A 559 -24.66 -31.31 -55.08
C VAL A 559 -26.03 -30.76 -54.68
N VAL A 560 -26.06 -29.91 -53.64
CA VAL A 560 -27.00 -28.80 -53.53
C VAL A 560 -26.17 -27.52 -53.48
N ALA A 561 -26.42 -26.63 -54.44
CA ALA A 561 -25.69 -25.39 -54.66
C ALA A 561 -25.80 -24.42 -53.46
N PRO A 562 -24.74 -23.67 -53.12
CA PRO A 562 -24.82 -22.60 -52.14
C PRO A 562 -25.53 -21.39 -52.76
N SER A 563 -26.70 -21.07 -52.21
CA SER A 563 -27.39 -19.80 -52.43
C SER A 563 -26.49 -18.61 -52.07
N ALA A 564 -26.59 -17.57 -52.89
CA ALA A 564 -25.91 -16.28 -52.85
C ALA A 564 -25.42 -15.83 -51.46
N ALA A 565 -24.14 -15.43 -51.44
CA ALA A 565 -23.46 -14.79 -50.32
C ALA A 565 -24.25 -13.57 -49.82
N THR A 566 -24.84 -13.71 -48.65
CA THR A 566 -25.20 -12.54 -47.83
C THR A 566 -23.90 -12.01 -47.21
N PRO A 567 -23.61 -10.70 -47.24
CA PRO A 567 -22.41 -10.15 -46.64
C PRO A 567 -22.37 -10.54 -45.17
N ALA A 568 -21.32 -11.26 -44.76
CA ALA A 568 -21.09 -11.59 -43.36
C ALA A 568 -21.08 -10.28 -42.56
N ALA A 569 -22.02 -10.15 -41.64
CA ALA A 569 -22.07 -9.02 -40.71
C ALA A 569 -20.70 -8.90 -40.01
N PRO A 570 -20.14 -7.69 -39.90
CA PRO A 570 -18.84 -7.48 -39.28
C PRO A 570 -18.90 -7.97 -37.82
N THR A 571 -17.99 -8.87 -37.47
CA THR A 571 -17.76 -9.28 -36.09
C THR A 571 -17.42 -8.02 -35.27
N PRO A 572 -18.06 -7.77 -34.11
CA PRO A 572 -17.78 -6.58 -33.31
C PRO A 572 -16.41 -6.68 -32.66
N SER A 573 -15.38 -6.32 -33.41
CA SER A 573 -14.00 -6.14 -33.01
C SER A 573 -13.80 -4.75 -32.37
N GLY A 574 -14.42 -4.51 -31.20
CA GLY A 574 -14.56 -3.14 -30.65
C GLY A 574 -14.05 -2.86 -29.24
N ALA A 575 -14.11 -3.79 -28.29
CA ALA A 575 -13.84 -3.46 -26.89
C ALA A 575 -12.42 -3.87 -26.45
N ARG A 576 -11.62 -2.92 -25.92
CA ARG A 576 -10.39 -3.26 -25.18
C ARG A 576 -10.75 -4.16 -23.99
N GLN A 577 -10.10 -5.32 -23.87
CA GLN A 577 -10.34 -6.28 -22.79
C GLN A 577 -9.93 -5.76 -21.39
N PHE A 578 -9.05 -4.75 -21.35
CA PHE A 578 -8.61 -4.06 -20.13
C PHE A 578 -8.50 -2.55 -20.39
N ARG A 579 -9.05 -1.72 -19.48
CA ARG A 579 -9.09 -0.25 -19.56
C ARG A 579 -8.09 0.35 -18.55
N PRO A 580 -6.84 0.67 -18.98
CA PRO A 580 -5.81 1.18 -18.07
C PRO A 580 -6.11 2.59 -17.54
N ASP A 581 -6.89 3.36 -18.28
CA ASP A 581 -7.37 4.69 -17.94
C ASP A 581 -8.28 4.69 -16.71
N ILE A 582 -9.14 3.68 -16.54
CA ILE A 582 -9.97 3.54 -15.33
C ILE A 582 -9.10 3.32 -14.09
N GLN A 583 -8.00 2.56 -14.21
CA GLN A 583 -7.05 2.41 -13.10
C GLN A 583 -6.34 3.71 -12.79
N GLY A 584 -5.98 4.49 -13.81
CA GLY A 584 -5.42 5.82 -13.58
C GLY A 584 -6.41 6.79 -12.95
N LEU A 585 -7.69 6.69 -13.28
CA LEU A 585 -8.73 7.52 -12.67
C LEU A 585 -8.94 7.17 -11.19
N ARG A 586 -8.88 5.89 -10.83
CA ARG A 586 -8.83 5.45 -9.42
C ARG A 586 -7.62 6.00 -8.66
N ALA A 587 -6.48 6.18 -9.34
CA ALA A 587 -5.31 6.80 -8.74
C ALA A 587 -5.52 8.29 -8.46
N VAL A 588 -6.08 9.03 -9.42
CA VAL A 588 -6.43 10.45 -9.21
C VAL A 588 -7.40 10.57 -8.04
N ALA A 589 -8.47 9.77 -8.03
CA ALA A 589 -9.49 9.77 -6.98
C ALA A 589 -8.90 9.56 -5.57
N VAL A 590 -8.14 8.47 -5.35
CA VAL A 590 -7.57 8.21 -4.01
C VAL A 590 -6.54 9.27 -3.62
N THR A 591 -5.75 9.79 -4.57
CA THR A 591 -4.76 10.81 -4.26
C THR A 591 -5.42 12.11 -3.82
N LEU A 592 -6.53 12.52 -4.45
CA LEU A 592 -7.28 13.70 -4.00
C LEU A 592 -7.79 13.51 -2.57
N VAL A 593 -8.41 12.37 -2.26
CA VAL A 593 -8.91 12.06 -0.90
C VAL A 593 -7.77 12.11 0.12
N VAL A 594 -6.65 11.47 -0.16
CA VAL A 594 -5.51 11.39 0.77
C VAL A 594 -4.86 12.76 0.98
N LEU A 595 -4.71 13.57 -0.07
CA LEU A 595 -4.11 14.90 0.07
C LEU A 595 -5.00 15.85 0.87
N TYR A 596 -6.33 15.73 0.72
CA TYR A 596 -7.30 16.46 1.52
C TYR A 596 -7.20 16.06 3.00
N HIS A 597 -7.25 14.77 3.33
CA HIS A 597 -7.11 14.32 4.72
C HIS A 597 -5.70 14.57 5.32
N ALA A 598 -4.69 14.80 4.49
CA ALA A 598 -3.37 15.23 4.95
C ALA A 598 -3.24 16.76 5.13
N HIS A 599 -4.33 17.52 4.96
CA HIS A 599 -4.40 18.98 5.07
C HIS A 599 -3.38 19.70 4.17
N VAL A 600 -3.13 19.16 2.98
CA VAL A 600 -2.16 19.77 2.05
C VAL A 600 -2.69 21.13 1.57
N PRO A 601 -1.92 22.22 1.74
CA PRO A 601 -2.38 23.56 1.39
C PRO A 601 -2.87 23.67 -0.06
N GLY A 602 -4.04 24.28 -0.23
CA GLY A 602 -4.68 24.50 -1.53
C GLY A 602 -5.62 23.38 -2.00
N ILE A 603 -5.65 22.22 -1.36
CA ILE A 603 -6.58 21.13 -1.69
C ILE A 603 -7.70 21.09 -0.64
N SER A 604 -8.72 21.90 -0.85
CA SER A 604 -9.85 22.09 0.08
C SER A 604 -11.02 21.13 -0.17
N ALA A 605 -11.06 20.42 -1.29
CA ALA A 605 -12.19 19.53 -1.60
C ALA A 605 -11.76 18.20 -2.23
N GLY A 606 -10.75 17.55 -1.66
CA GLY A 606 -10.33 16.23 -2.16
C GLY A 606 -11.32 15.10 -1.88
N TYR A 607 -12.31 15.31 -0.99
CA TYR A 607 -13.40 14.36 -0.73
C TYR A 607 -14.20 14.01 -1.99
N VAL A 608 -14.22 14.87 -3.02
CA VAL A 608 -14.86 14.61 -4.33
C VAL A 608 -14.28 13.40 -5.07
N GLY A 609 -13.11 12.91 -4.65
CA GLY A 609 -12.55 11.65 -5.14
C GLY A 609 -13.45 10.44 -4.86
N VAL A 610 -14.30 10.49 -3.82
CA VAL A 610 -15.28 9.44 -3.52
C VAL A 610 -16.35 9.33 -4.62
N ASP A 611 -16.84 10.46 -5.12
CA ASP A 611 -17.81 10.54 -6.23
C ASP A 611 -17.25 9.88 -7.50
N VAL A 612 -15.95 10.06 -7.75
CA VAL A 612 -15.23 9.40 -8.85
C VAL A 612 -15.30 7.88 -8.69
N PHE A 613 -15.10 7.36 -7.47
CA PHE A 613 -15.21 5.93 -7.19
C PHE A 613 -16.63 5.43 -7.42
N PHE A 614 -17.66 6.14 -6.97
CA PHE A 614 -19.06 5.75 -7.18
C PHE A 614 -19.40 5.62 -8.67
N VAL A 615 -19.00 6.58 -9.50
CA VAL A 615 -19.22 6.50 -10.96
C VAL A 615 -18.43 5.32 -11.58
N ILE A 616 -17.17 5.10 -11.19
CA ILE A 616 -16.36 3.97 -11.68
C ILE A 616 -17.01 2.63 -11.29
N SER A 617 -17.48 2.53 -10.06
CA SER A 617 -18.13 1.36 -9.46
C SER A 617 -19.41 1.01 -10.21
N GLY A 618 -20.28 2.00 -10.47
CA GLY A 618 -21.47 1.84 -11.30
C GLY A 618 -21.15 1.33 -12.71
N PHE A 619 -20.12 1.89 -13.36
CA PHE A 619 -19.70 1.52 -14.71
C PHE A 619 -19.18 0.08 -14.81
N LEU A 620 -18.24 -0.30 -13.93
CA LEU A 620 -17.58 -1.61 -13.98
C LEU A 620 -18.55 -2.75 -13.70
N ILE A 621 -19.40 -2.58 -12.70
CA ILE A 621 -20.29 -3.64 -12.20
C ILE A 621 -21.46 -3.85 -13.14
N THR A 622 -22.10 -2.77 -13.60
CA THR A 622 -23.16 -2.86 -14.61
C THR A 622 -22.63 -3.49 -15.89
N GLY A 623 -21.46 -3.06 -16.37
CA GLY A 623 -20.84 -3.64 -17.55
C GLY A 623 -20.53 -5.14 -17.39
N GLN A 624 -20.07 -5.57 -16.21
CA GLN A 624 -19.81 -6.99 -15.92
C GLN A 624 -21.10 -7.82 -15.91
N LEU A 625 -22.13 -7.36 -15.19
CA LEU A 625 -23.40 -8.08 -15.05
C LEU A 625 -24.15 -8.16 -16.37
N MET A 626 -24.16 -7.07 -17.16
CA MET A 626 -24.80 -7.06 -18.48
C MET A 626 -24.13 -8.01 -19.46
N ARG A 627 -22.79 -8.09 -19.47
CA ARG A 627 -22.08 -9.09 -20.28
C ARG A 627 -22.40 -10.53 -19.86
N GLU A 628 -22.63 -10.77 -18.56
CA GLU A 628 -23.04 -12.08 -18.07
C GLU A 628 -24.48 -12.41 -18.52
N ILE A 629 -25.42 -11.49 -18.38
CA ILE A 629 -26.80 -11.63 -18.88
C ILE A 629 -26.79 -11.91 -20.39
N GLU A 630 -25.98 -11.18 -21.16
CA GLU A 630 -25.89 -11.36 -22.61
C GLU A 630 -25.30 -12.71 -23.01
N ARG A 631 -24.34 -13.22 -22.24
CA ARG A 631 -23.66 -14.49 -22.54
C ARG A 631 -24.42 -15.71 -22.04
N THR A 632 -25.06 -15.64 -20.88
CA THR A 632 -25.65 -16.81 -20.20
C THR A 632 -27.14 -16.69 -19.91
N GLY A 633 -27.78 -15.54 -20.19
CA GLY A 633 -29.20 -15.30 -19.92
C GLY A 633 -29.56 -15.14 -18.43
N ARG A 634 -28.59 -15.34 -17.51
CA ARG A 634 -28.77 -15.29 -16.05
C ARG A 634 -27.55 -14.71 -15.36
N ILE A 635 -27.72 -14.19 -14.15
CA ILE A 635 -26.64 -13.71 -13.26
C ILE A 635 -26.31 -14.79 -12.24
N SER A 636 -25.03 -15.11 -12.05
CA SER A 636 -24.57 -15.98 -10.96
C SER A 636 -24.19 -15.17 -9.72
N LEU A 637 -25.10 -15.11 -8.73
CA LEU A 637 -24.88 -14.38 -7.47
C LEU A 637 -23.71 -14.94 -6.66
N ILE A 638 -23.57 -16.27 -6.60
CA ILE A 638 -22.41 -16.93 -5.95
C ILE A 638 -21.10 -16.48 -6.59
N ARG A 639 -21.07 -16.37 -7.92
CA ARG A 639 -19.89 -15.91 -8.66
C ARG A 639 -19.54 -14.47 -8.33
N PHE A 640 -20.57 -13.63 -8.28
CA PHE A 640 -20.45 -12.21 -8.01
C PHE A 640 -19.96 -11.93 -6.59
N TYR A 641 -20.71 -12.36 -5.57
CA TYR A 641 -20.37 -12.10 -4.17
C TYR A 641 -19.14 -12.85 -3.71
N GLY A 642 -18.99 -14.14 -4.04
CA GLY A 642 -17.81 -14.91 -3.66
C GLY A 642 -16.52 -14.36 -4.28
N GLY A 643 -16.60 -13.76 -5.48
CA GLY A 643 -15.47 -13.08 -6.11
C GLY A 643 -15.03 -11.82 -5.37
N ARG A 644 -16.00 -11.06 -4.83
CA ARG A 644 -15.78 -9.84 -4.05
C ARG A 644 -15.28 -10.13 -2.64
N ILE A 645 -15.95 -11.02 -1.91
CA ILE A 645 -15.54 -11.43 -0.56
C ILE A 645 -14.07 -11.87 -0.58
N ARG A 646 -13.70 -12.72 -1.53
CA ARG A 646 -12.32 -13.19 -1.71
C ARG A 646 -11.30 -12.06 -1.94
N ARG A 647 -11.71 -10.90 -2.46
CA ARG A 647 -10.81 -9.80 -2.81
C ARG A 647 -10.82 -8.67 -1.77
N LEU A 648 -11.98 -8.28 -1.26
CA LEU A 648 -12.16 -7.05 -0.48
C LEU A 648 -12.21 -7.31 1.03
N LEU A 649 -12.83 -8.40 1.46
CA LEU A 649 -13.06 -8.64 2.89
C LEU A 649 -11.77 -8.94 3.67
N PRO A 650 -10.85 -9.83 3.23
CA PRO A 650 -9.61 -10.09 3.97
C PRO A 650 -8.77 -8.84 4.26
N PRO A 651 -8.45 -7.96 3.28
CA PRO A 651 -7.73 -6.71 3.57
C PRO A 651 -8.52 -5.75 4.47
N ALA A 652 -9.84 -5.62 4.30
CA ALA A 652 -10.66 -4.77 5.17
C ALA A 652 -10.64 -5.26 6.62
N ALA A 653 -10.78 -6.57 6.85
CA ALA A 653 -10.74 -7.16 8.18
C ALA A 653 -9.40 -6.91 8.88
N VAL A 654 -8.28 -7.01 8.16
CA VAL A 654 -6.95 -6.70 8.72
C VAL A 654 -6.87 -5.26 9.19
N VAL A 655 -7.39 -4.31 8.40
CA VAL A 655 -7.39 -2.89 8.78
C VAL A 655 -8.31 -2.65 9.96
N VAL A 656 -9.56 -3.13 9.92
CA VAL A 656 -10.52 -2.94 11.03
C VAL A 656 -9.98 -3.53 12.34
N ILE A 657 -9.40 -4.73 12.31
CA ILE A 657 -8.76 -5.34 13.49
C ILE A 657 -7.60 -4.46 13.98
N ALA A 658 -6.71 -4.04 13.08
CA ALA A 658 -5.59 -3.19 13.45
C ALA A 658 -6.05 -1.85 14.04
N THR A 659 -7.09 -1.23 13.48
CA THR A 659 -7.67 0.04 13.94
C THR A 659 -8.28 -0.11 15.33
N VAL A 660 -9.09 -1.14 15.59
CA VAL A 660 -9.73 -1.33 16.90
C VAL A 660 -8.68 -1.66 17.98
N VAL A 661 -7.68 -2.47 17.64
CA VAL A 661 -6.58 -2.77 18.56
C VAL A 661 -5.75 -1.51 18.83
N ALA A 662 -5.41 -0.72 17.82
CA ALA A 662 -4.66 0.52 18.00
C ALA A 662 -5.45 1.57 18.80
N ALA A 663 -6.75 1.73 18.52
CA ALA A 663 -7.63 2.61 19.29
C ALA A 663 -7.64 2.24 20.78
N ARG A 664 -7.65 0.95 21.13
CA ARG A 664 -7.55 0.52 22.53
C ARG A 664 -6.30 1.02 23.26
N PHE A 665 -5.21 1.27 22.55
CA PHE A 665 -3.94 1.73 23.14
C PHE A 665 -3.74 3.24 23.06
N TRP A 666 -4.33 3.92 22.07
CA TRP A 666 -4.01 5.31 21.75
C TRP A 666 -5.19 6.27 21.81
N ASP A 667 -6.42 5.77 21.91
CA ASP A 667 -7.64 6.56 21.97
C ASP A 667 -8.21 6.57 23.40
N SER A 668 -9.12 7.51 23.66
CA SER A 668 -9.82 7.61 24.94
C SER A 668 -10.57 6.33 25.27
N ILE A 669 -10.53 5.90 26.53
CA ILE A 669 -11.19 4.66 26.97
C ILE A 669 -12.71 4.69 26.75
N PHE A 670 -13.31 5.89 26.79
CA PHE A 670 -14.72 6.10 26.46
C PHE A 670 -14.98 6.05 24.96
N HIS A 671 -14.04 6.54 24.16
CA HIS A 671 -14.15 6.54 22.70
C HIS A 671 -13.93 5.15 22.09
N VAL A 672 -13.07 4.31 22.69
CA VAL A 672 -12.85 2.91 22.25
C VAL A 672 -14.16 2.13 22.14
N ARG A 673 -15.12 2.37 23.06
CA ARG A 673 -16.45 1.76 22.98
C ARG A 673 -17.20 2.21 21.72
N SER A 674 -17.19 3.51 21.42
CA SER A 674 -17.80 4.05 20.19
C SER A 674 -17.13 3.50 18.93
N VAL A 675 -15.79 3.52 18.88
CA VAL A 675 -15.00 2.96 17.76
C VAL A 675 -15.27 1.47 17.56
N SER A 676 -15.45 0.72 18.65
CA SER A 676 -15.80 -0.70 18.58
C SER A 676 -17.22 -0.92 18.01
N VAL A 677 -18.18 -0.05 18.35
CA VAL A 677 -19.50 -0.06 17.72
C VAL A 677 -19.39 0.32 16.23
N ASP A 678 -18.60 1.32 15.88
CA ASP A 678 -18.33 1.68 14.47
C ASP A 678 -17.74 0.51 13.68
N ALA A 679 -16.86 -0.28 14.30
CA ALA A 679 -16.32 -1.50 13.70
C ALA A 679 -17.39 -2.55 13.44
N LEU A 680 -18.35 -2.75 14.36
CA LEU A 680 -19.48 -3.65 14.16
C LEU A 680 -20.38 -3.17 13.01
N PHE A 681 -20.68 -1.88 12.97
CA PHE A 681 -21.44 -1.29 11.85
C PHE A 681 -20.67 -1.37 10.53
N THR A 682 -19.33 -1.27 10.55
CA THR A 682 -18.48 -1.47 9.37
C THR A 682 -18.56 -2.90 8.85
N LEU A 683 -18.58 -3.90 9.74
CA LEU A 683 -18.67 -5.32 9.36
C LEU A 683 -19.96 -5.66 8.59
N VAL A 684 -21.06 -4.98 8.91
CA VAL A 684 -22.35 -5.14 8.23
C VAL A 684 -22.58 -4.10 7.13
N TYR A 685 -21.57 -3.28 6.79
CA TYR A 685 -21.67 -2.17 5.84
C TYR A 685 -22.83 -1.21 6.17
N GLY A 686 -23.01 -0.86 7.46
CA GLY A 686 -24.03 0.06 7.96
C GLY A 686 -23.48 1.33 8.62
N ILE A 687 -22.15 1.53 8.65
CA ILE A 687 -21.52 2.66 9.36
C ILE A 687 -21.98 4.03 8.84
N ASN A 688 -22.33 4.14 7.56
CA ASN A 688 -22.83 5.39 6.99
C ASN A 688 -24.11 5.90 7.68
N TYR A 689 -25.04 5.00 8.06
CA TYR A 689 -26.24 5.39 8.81
C TYR A 689 -25.96 5.71 10.26
N ARG A 690 -24.98 5.05 10.87
CA ARG A 690 -24.54 5.38 12.24
C ARG A 690 -23.96 6.79 12.29
N LEU A 691 -23.10 7.15 11.35
CA LEU A 691 -22.52 8.50 11.26
C LEU A 691 -23.59 9.56 11.00
N ALA A 692 -24.54 9.29 10.10
CA ALA A 692 -25.67 10.18 9.85
C ALA A 692 -26.54 10.40 11.10
N ALA A 693 -26.82 9.34 11.87
CA ALA A 693 -27.62 9.41 13.09
C ALA A 693 -26.91 10.17 14.22
N LEU A 694 -25.58 10.12 14.27
CA LEU A 694 -24.77 10.89 15.22
C LEU A 694 -24.64 12.37 14.82
N GLY A 695 -25.15 12.77 13.65
CA GLY A 695 -25.07 14.15 13.19
C GLY A 695 -23.65 14.61 12.86
N VAL A 696 -22.73 13.68 12.56
CA VAL A 696 -21.34 14.00 12.22
C VAL A 696 -21.32 14.88 10.98
N ASP A 697 -20.86 16.11 11.12
CA ASP A 697 -20.58 16.97 9.98
C ASP A 697 -19.23 16.54 9.39
N TYR A 698 -19.24 15.98 8.19
CA TYR A 698 -18.02 15.48 7.54
C TYR A 698 -17.04 16.60 7.18
N GLN A 699 -17.53 17.83 7.02
CA GLN A 699 -16.74 18.99 6.62
C GLN A 699 -16.33 19.83 7.84
N ASN A 700 -17.16 19.86 8.89
CA ASN A 700 -16.94 20.63 10.12
C ASN A 700 -17.16 19.77 11.38
N ALA A 701 -16.43 18.66 11.52
CA ALA A 701 -16.67 17.70 12.59
C ALA A 701 -16.33 18.28 13.98
N ASN A 702 -17.38 18.49 14.79
CA ASN A 702 -17.26 18.83 16.21
C ASN A 702 -17.14 17.55 17.06
N GLY A 703 -15.90 17.12 17.32
CA GLY A 703 -15.55 16.02 18.23
C GLY A 703 -14.48 15.08 17.67
N PRO A 704 -14.01 14.08 18.46
CA PRO A 704 -13.03 13.11 18.01
C PRO A 704 -13.58 12.30 16.83
N GLU A 705 -12.93 12.39 15.67
CA GLU A 705 -13.35 11.68 14.48
C GLU A 705 -13.18 10.17 14.65
N SER A 706 -14.14 9.39 14.16
CA SER A 706 -13.99 7.93 14.17
C SER A 706 -12.84 7.53 13.24
N PRO A 707 -11.87 6.70 13.69
CA PRO A 707 -10.79 6.21 12.84
C PRO A 707 -11.30 5.21 11.78
N LEU A 708 -12.60 4.89 11.78
CA LEU A 708 -13.28 4.10 10.76
C LEU A 708 -14.25 4.93 9.90
N GLN A 709 -14.34 6.25 10.09
CA GLN A 709 -15.29 7.12 9.41
C GLN A 709 -15.30 6.92 7.89
N HIS A 710 -14.13 6.97 7.24
CA HIS A 710 -13.97 6.77 5.79
C HIS A 710 -14.60 5.46 5.23
N MET A 711 -14.91 4.47 6.07
CA MET A 711 -15.58 3.23 5.64
C MET A 711 -17.04 3.46 5.19
N TRP A 712 -17.61 4.64 5.45
CA TRP A 712 -18.96 5.02 5.02
C TRP A 712 -19.16 4.88 3.50
N SER A 713 -18.16 5.27 2.69
CA SER A 713 -18.29 5.25 1.24
C SER A 713 -18.28 3.82 0.71
N LEU A 714 -17.46 2.95 1.30
CA LEU A 714 -17.45 1.52 1.02
C LEU A 714 -18.78 0.85 1.42
N ALA A 715 -19.38 1.29 2.53
CA ALA A 715 -20.71 0.82 2.92
C ALA A 715 -21.76 1.16 1.86
N VAL A 716 -21.78 2.40 1.36
CA VAL A 716 -22.68 2.82 0.26
C VAL A 716 -22.44 2.00 -1.00
N GLU A 717 -21.19 1.77 -1.39
CA GLU A 717 -20.87 0.94 -2.56
C GLU A 717 -21.35 -0.51 -2.41
N GLU A 718 -21.08 -1.16 -1.27
CA GLU A 718 -21.44 -2.55 -1.05
C GLU A 718 -22.96 -2.73 -0.89
N GLN A 719 -23.67 -1.77 -0.29
CA GLN A 719 -25.14 -1.71 -0.30
C GLN A 719 -25.68 -1.67 -1.74
N PHE A 720 -25.11 -0.83 -2.61
CA PHE A 720 -25.46 -0.82 -4.03
C PHE A 720 -25.16 -2.18 -4.69
N TYR A 721 -24.03 -2.82 -4.36
CA TYR A 721 -23.69 -4.14 -4.92
C TYR A 721 -24.58 -5.28 -4.42
N VAL A 722 -25.28 -5.12 -3.31
CA VAL A 722 -26.29 -6.07 -2.86
C VAL A 722 -27.59 -5.91 -3.67
N ILE A 723 -28.04 -4.66 -3.83
CA ILE A 723 -29.33 -4.35 -4.48
C ILE A 723 -29.24 -4.52 -6.00
N TRP A 724 -28.17 -4.04 -6.61
CA TRP A 724 -28.06 -3.88 -8.07
C TRP A 724 -28.10 -5.21 -8.87
N PRO A 725 -27.38 -6.28 -8.50
CA PRO A 725 -27.47 -7.56 -9.20
C PRO A 725 -28.86 -8.19 -9.10
N LEU A 726 -29.56 -8.01 -7.98
CA LEU A 726 -30.91 -8.51 -7.78
C LEU A 726 -31.90 -7.76 -8.67
N LEU A 727 -31.80 -6.44 -8.71
CA LEU A 727 -32.61 -5.59 -9.58
C LEU A 727 -32.38 -5.90 -11.07
N LEU A 728 -31.12 -6.06 -11.50
CA LEU A 728 -30.79 -6.46 -12.86
C LEU A 728 -31.29 -7.87 -13.20
N ALA A 729 -31.20 -8.82 -12.25
CA ALA A 729 -31.74 -10.16 -12.46
C ALA A 729 -33.26 -10.11 -12.63
N PHE A 730 -33.96 -9.35 -11.78
CA PHE A 730 -35.40 -9.13 -11.89
C PHE A 730 -35.79 -8.49 -13.23
N CYS A 731 -35.11 -7.41 -13.63
CA CYS A 731 -35.35 -6.76 -14.92
C CYS A 731 -35.03 -7.68 -16.12
N ALA A 732 -34.03 -8.55 -15.99
CA ALA A 732 -33.70 -9.53 -17.03
C ALA A 732 -34.76 -10.64 -17.13
N LEU A 733 -35.37 -11.05 -16.01
CA LEU A 733 -36.45 -12.03 -15.95
C LEU A 733 -37.75 -11.47 -16.53
N VAL A 734 -38.16 -10.27 -16.10
CA VAL A 734 -39.43 -9.64 -16.50
C VAL A 734 -39.37 -8.99 -17.88
N GLY A 735 -38.23 -8.38 -18.22
CA GLY A 735 -38.10 -7.54 -19.41
C GLY A 735 -37.94 -8.31 -20.73
N GLY A 736 -37.64 -9.61 -20.71
CA GLY A 736 -37.47 -10.43 -21.93
C GLY A 736 -36.60 -9.74 -23.00
N ARG A 737 -37.16 -9.53 -24.20
CA ARG A 737 -36.53 -8.80 -25.32
C ARG A 737 -36.33 -7.29 -25.07
N HIS A 738 -37.09 -6.70 -24.15
CA HIS A 738 -37.03 -5.28 -23.78
C HIS A 738 -36.20 -5.01 -22.52
N ARG A 739 -35.49 -6.02 -21.97
CA ARG A 739 -34.71 -5.89 -20.73
C ARG A 739 -33.78 -4.67 -20.68
N ARG A 740 -33.10 -4.32 -21.78
CA ARG A 740 -32.22 -3.14 -21.83
C ARG A 740 -32.98 -1.82 -21.68
N ALA A 741 -34.18 -1.71 -22.25
CA ALA A 741 -35.02 -0.54 -22.11
C ALA A 741 -35.52 -0.41 -20.67
N LEU A 742 -36.03 -1.50 -20.09
CA LEU A 742 -36.47 -1.54 -18.69
C LEU A 742 -35.36 -1.14 -17.71
N ILE A 743 -34.16 -1.72 -17.85
CA ILE A 743 -33.00 -1.39 -17.01
C ILE A 743 -32.62 0.09 -17.14
N THR A 744 -32.66 0.63 -18.36
CA THR A 744 -32.34 2.05 -18.60
C THR A 744 -33.38 2.96 -17.96
N THR A 745 -34.67 2.64 -18.10
CA THR A 745 -35.76 3.40 -17.46
C THR A 745 -35.62 3.40 -15.94
N VAL A 746 -35.38 2.24 -15.34
CA VAL A 746 -35.17 2.11 -13.89
C VAL A 746 -33.97 2.94 -13.42
N LEU A 747 -32.85 2.90 -14.16
CA LEU A 747 -31.67 3.71 -13.86
C LEU A 747 -31.93 5.22 -13.95
N VAL A 748 -32.63 5.67 -14.99
CA VAL A 748 -32.93 7.09 -15.19
C VAL A 748 -33.87 7.60 -14.10
N LEU A 749 -34.96 6.87 -13.81
CA LEU A 749 -35.91 7.27 -12.77
C LEU A 749 -35.26 7.23 -11.37
N GLY A 750 -34.49 6.18 -11.08
CA GLY A 750 -33.76 6.06 -9.82
C GLY A 750 -32.69 7.15 -9.65
N ALA A 751 -31.95 7.48 -10.70
CA ALA A 751 -30.97 8.56 -10.68
C ALA A 751 -31.64 9.92 -10.47
N ALA A 752 -32.76 10.19 -11.15
CA ALA A 752 -33.50 11.44 -10.99
C ALA A 752 -34.07 11.60 -9.56
N ALA A 753 -34.68 10.54 -9.02
CA ALA A 753 -35.20 10.54 -7.65
C ALA A 753 -34.09 10.72 -6.61
N SER A 754 -32.95 10.04 -6.80
CA SER A 754 -31.81 10.14 -5.90
C SER A 754 -31.13 11.51 -5.97
N LEU A 755 -30.99 12.11 -7.16
CA LEU A 755 -30.47 13.47 -7.33
C LEU A 755 -31.41 14.51 -6.71
N TYR A 756 -32.73 14.36 -6.90
CA TYR A 756 -33.72 15.21 -6.25
C TYR A 756 -33.58 15.16 -4.72
N ALA A 757 -33.50 13.95 -4.15
CA ALA A 757 -33.27 13.77 -2.73
C ALA A 757 -31.93 14.38 -2.28
N SER A 758 -30.86 14.24 -3.09
CA SER A 758 -29.56 14.85 -2.82
C SER A 758 -29.68 16.37 -2.64
N VAL A 759 -30.36 17.04 -3.56
CA VAL A 759 -30.55 18.50 -3.52
C VAL A 759 -31.41 18.93 -2.34
N THR A 760 -32.55 18.26 -2.11
CA THR A 760 -33.48 18.67 -1.05
C THR A 760 -32.97 18.37 0.35
N VAL A 761 -32.39 17.18 0.57
CA VAL A 761 -31.91 16.76 1.89
C VAL A 761 -30.65 17.51 2.29
N THR A 762 -29.78 17.91 1.34
CA THR A 762 -28.59 18.72 1.65
C THR A 762 -28.95 20.04 2.34
N VAL A 763 -30.11 20.63 2.02
CA VAL A 763 -30.57 21.88 2.65
C VAL A 763 -31.15 21.64 4.05
N THR A 764 -31.85 20.52 4.27
CA THR A 764 -32.59 20.27 5.51
C THR A 764 -31.82 19.44 6.54
N ASN A 765 -30.91 18.56 6.09
CA ASN A 765 -30.14 17.64 6.92
C ASN A 765 -28.84 17.21 6.19
N PRO A 766 -27.78 18.04 6.24
CA PRO A 766 -26.52 17.79 5.55
C PRO A 766 -25.85 16.43 5.89
N PRO A 767 -25.77 15.98 7.17
CA PRO A 767 -25.17 14.69 7.51
C PRO A 767 -25.87 13.50 6.82
N TYR A 768 -27.21 13.48 6.82
CA TYR A 768 -27.97 12.44 6.12
C TYR A 768 -27.82 12.53 4.59
N ALA A 769 -27.70 13.75 4.04
CA ALA A 769 -27.47 13.94 2.62
C ALA A 769 -26.10 13.41 2.18
N TYR A 770 -25.07 13.61 3.01
CA TYR A 770 -23.69 13.21 2.72
C TYR A 770 -23.49 11.68 2.81
N PHE A 771 -23.93 11.05 3.90
CA PHE A 771 -23.72 9.61 4.14
C PHE A 771 -24.81 8.69 3.54
N GLY A 772 -25.95 9.23 3.13
CA GLY A 772 -27.10 8.46 2.67
C GLY A 772 -26.90 7.80 1.29
N ILE A 773 -27.19 6.50 1.17
CA ILE A 773 -27.22 5.86 -0.17
C ILE A 773 -28.31 6.46 -1.07
N HIS A 774 -29.46 6.84 -0.50
CA HIS A 774 -30.59 7.37 -1.28
C HIS A 774 -30.28 8.73 -1.93
N THR A 775 -29.39 9.54 -1.36
CA THR A 775 -28.93 10.83 -1.91
C THR A 775 -27.69 10.71 -2.79
N ARG A 776 -26.97 9.58 -2.75
CA ARG A 776 -25.72 9.35 -3.48
C ARG A 776 -25.83 8.28 -4.59
N ALA A 777 -26.93 7.52 -4.63
CA ALA A 777 -27.13 6.44 -5.60
C ALA A 777 -27.14 6.90 -7.06
N TRP A 778 -27.50 8.15 -7.34
CA TRP A 778 -27.49 8.71 -8.70
C TRP A 778 -26.08 8.73 -9.33
N GLU A 779 -25.02 8.81 -8.54
CA GLU A 779 -23.62 8.80 -9.00
C GLU A 779 -23.23 7.42 -9.55
N LEU A 780 -23.58 6.37 -8.80
CA LEU A 780 -23.47 4.97 -9.22
C LEU A 780 -24.35 4.70 -10.45
N ALA A 781 -25.59 5.21 -10.46
CA ALA A 781 -26.50 5.06 -11.58
C ALA A 781 -25.99 5.76 -12.85
N LEU A 782 -25.35 6.92 -12.74
CA LEU A 782 -24.73 7.63 -13.86
C LEU A 782 -23.61 6.78 -14.49
N GLY A 783 -22.75 6.17 -13.66
CA GLY A 783 -21.76 5.20 -14.13
C GLY A 783 -22.40 4.00 -14.84
N ALA A 784 -23.49 3.46 -14.29
CA ALA A 784 -24.25 2.38 -14.90
C ALA A 784 -24.86 2.75 -16.26
N LEU A 785 -25.39 3.98 -16.40
CA LEU A 785 -25.90 4.52 -17.66
C LEU A 785 -24.80 4.65 -18.71
N VAL A 786 -23.60 5.11 -18.32
CA VAL A 786 -22.43 5.14 -19.22
C VAL A 786 -22.06 3.72 -19.69
N ALA A 787 -22.13 2.72 -18.81
CA ALA A 787 -21.88 1.32 -19.18
C ALA A 787 -22.92 0.79 -20.19
N MET A 788 -24.20 1.13 -20.01
CA MET A 788 -25.28 0.76 -20.95
C MET A 788 -25.11 1.44 -22.31
N ALA A 789 -24.61 2.69 -22.32
CA ALA A 789 -24.36 3.46 -23.54
C ALA A 789 -23.00 3.18 -24.20
N ALA A 790 -22.11 2.40 -23.58
CA ALA A 790 -20.71 2.22 -24.00
C ALA A 790 -20.55 1.83 -25.48
N THR A 791 -21.45 1.01 -26.02
CA THR A 791 -21.44 0.62 -27.45
C THR A 791 -21.71 1.79 -28.39
N ARG A 792 -22.66 2.67 -28.04
CA ARG A 792 -22.94 3.90 -28.79
C ARG A 792 -21.81 4.91 -28.62
N LEU A 793 -21.33 5.09 -27.39
CA LEU A 793 -20.23 6.01 -27.05
C LEU A 793 -18.92 5.64 -27.74
N SER A 794 -18.67 4.36 -28.02
CA SER A 794 -17.48 3.92 -28.78
C SER A 794 -17.40 4.47 -30.22
N ARG A 795 -18.52 4.98 -30.76
CA ARG A 795 -18.64 5.54 -32.11
C ARG A 795 -18.52 7.08 -32.15
N MET A 796 -18.22 7.71 -31.01
CA MET A 796 -18.13 9.16 -30.89
C MET A 796 -17.00 9.76 -31.76
N PRO A 797 -17.22 10.93 -32.41
CA PRO A 797 -16.20 11.57 -33.24
C PRO A 797 -14.98 12.00 -32.40
N ARG A 798 -13.78 11.94 -33.00
CA ARG A 798 -12.51 12.18 -32.30
C ARG A 798 -12.42 13.55 -31.62
N GLY A 799 -12.95 14.61 -32.24
CA GLY A 799 -12.94 15.96 -31.67
C GLY A 799 -13.70 16.02 -30.34
N LEU A 800 -14.92 15.47 -30.31
CA LEU A 800 -15.75 15.43 -29.10
C LEU A 800 -15.11 14.56 -28.00
N VAL A 801 -14.48 13.44 -28.36
CA VAL A 801 -13.73 12.60 -27.41
C VAL A 801 -12.60 13.39 -26.74
N LEU A 802 -11.82 14.16 -27.51
CA LEU A 802 -10.72 14.96 -26.95
C LEU A 802 -11.23 16.06 -26.01
N VAL A 803 -12.29 16.76 -26.42
CA VAL A 803 -12.91 17.81 -25.61
C VAL A 803 -13.44 17.23 -24.31
N LEU A 804 -14.28 16.18 -24.35
CA LEU A 804 -14.84 15.55 -23.14
C LEU A 804 -13.78 14.96 -22.21
N SER A 805 -12.75 14.35 -22.77
CA SER A 805 -11.67 13.73 -21.99
C SER A 805 -10.86 14.76 -21.21
N TRP A 806 -10.40 15.83 -21.88
CA TRP A 806 -9.59 16.87 -21.24
C TRP A 806 -10.42 17.81 -20.37
N SER A 807 -11.60 18.25 -20.83
CA SER A 807 -12.48 19.08 -20.00
C SER A 807 -12.92 18.33 -18.74
N GLY A 808 -13.27 17.05 -18.85
CA GLY A 808 -13.59 16.23 -17.69
C GLY A 808 -12.43 16.15 -16.70
N LEU A 809 -11.20 15.91 -17.17
CA LEU A 809 -10.04 15.87 -16.27
C LEU A 809 -9.77 17.23 -15.61
N VAL A 810 -9.87 18.33 -16.37
CA VAL A 810 -9.65 19.69 -15.85
C VAL A 810 -10.71 20.05 -14.82
N VAL A 811 -12.00 19.82 -15.11
CA VAL A 811 -13.10 20.08 -14.16
C VAL A 811 -12.92 19.26 -12.89
N LEU A 812 -12.62 17.96 -13.00
CA LEU A 812 -12.40 17.09 -11.84
C LEU A 812 -11.23 17.55 -10.97
N VAL A 813 -10.13 17.99 -11.57
CA VAL A 813 -9.00 18.49 -10.79
C VAL A 813 -9.34 19.85 -10.20
N ALA A 814 -9.99 20.74 -10.95
CA ALA A 814 -10.36 22.08 -10.49
C ALA A 814 -11.33 22.03 -9.31
N THR A 815 -12.28 21.09 -9.26
CA THR A 815 -13.19 20.96 -8.10
C THR A 815 -12.45 20.81 -6.78
N ALA A 816 -11.29 20.13 -6.78
CA ALA A 816 -10.51 19.93 -5.56
C ALA A 816 -9.84 21.20 -5.00
N PHE A 817 -9.71 22.25 -5.83
CA PHE A 817 -9.12 23.55 -5.46
C PHE A 817 -10.15 24.68 -5.35
N VAL A 818 -11.32 24.52 -5.96
CA VAL A 818 -12.36 25.57 -6.04
C VAL A 818 -13.41 25.41 -4.96
N PHE A 819 -13.80 24.17 -4.63
CA PHE A 819 -14.78 23.95 -3.57
C PHE A 819 -14.10 24.13 -2.20
N THR A 820 -14.83 24.74 -1.28
CA THR A 820 -14.43 25.02 0.10
C THR A 820 -15.37 24.33 1.07
N ASP A 821 -15.10 24.44 2.37
CA ASP A 821 -15.96 23.89 3.42
C ASP A 821 -17.33 24.58 3.48
N ASP A 822 -17.46 25.79 2.91
CA ASP A 822 -18.75 26.49 2.74
C ASP A 822 -19.61 25.94 1.59
N THR A 823 -19.08 25.04 0.76
CA THR A 823 -19.79 24.54 -0.41
C THR A 823 -20.84 23.51 0.01
N PRO A 824 -22.16 23.75 -0.16
CA PRO A 824 -23.18 22.79 0.23
C PRO A 824 -23.05 21.49 -0.58
N PHE A 825 -22.60 20.43 0.09
CA PHE A 825 -22.26 19.16 -0.55
C PHE A 825 -23.02 18.00 0.13
N PRO A 826 -23.55 17.01 -0.63
CA PRO A 826 -23.38 16.80 -2.06
C PRO A 826 -24.18 17.76 -2.96
N GLY A 827 -25.47 17.95 -2.69
CA GLY A 827 -26.36 18.86 -3.40
C GLY A 827 -26.15 18.91 -4.93
N THR A 828 -26.18 20.13 -5.48
CA THR A 828 -25.86 20.38 -6.89
C THR A 828 -24.35 20.39 -7.16
N ALA A 829 -23.52 20.64 -6.14
CA ALA A 829 -22.07 20.70 -6.28
C ALA A 829 -21.47 19.36 -6.76
N ALA A 830 -22.01 18.24 -6.28
CA ALA A 830 -21.60 16.89 -6.68
C ALA A 830 -21.80 16.59 -8.19
N LEU A 831 -22.60 17.39 -8.93
CA LEU A 831 -22.71 17.26 -10.40
C LEU A 831 -21.36 17.46 -11.12
N TRP A 832 -20.50 18.33 -10.60
CA TRP A 832 -19.23 18.65 -11.26
C TRP A 832 -18.29 17.44 -11.32
N PRO A 833 -17.87 16.83 -10.19
CA PRO A 833 -16.95 15.69 -10.22
C PRO A 833 -17.57 14.45 -10.87
N THR A 834 -18.88 14.24 -10.70
CA THR A 834 -19.58 13.04 -11.23
C THR A 834 -19.75 13.08 -12.74
N VAL A 835 -20.22 14.19 -13.30
CA VAL A 835 -20.37 14.39 -14.75
C VAL A 835 -19.00 14.44 -15.43
N ALA A 836 -18.01 15.10 -14.80
CA ALA A 836 -16.63 15.09 -15.27
C ALA A 836 -16.08 13.66 -15.37
N THR A 837 -16.28 12.85 -14.33
CA THR A 837 -15.88 11.43 -14.31
C THR A 837 -16.59 10.62 -15.39
N ALA A 838 -17.90 10.80 -15.54
CA ALA A 838 -18.69 10.15 -16.58
C ALA A 838 -18.20 10.52 -17.99
N ALA A 839 -17.86 11.79 -18.22
CA ALA A 839 -17.30 12.28 -19.48
C ALA A 839 -15.94 11.63 -19.81
N ILE A 840 -15.03 11.52 -18.83
CA ILE A 840 -13.74 10.82 -19.00
C ILE A 840 -13.97 9.34 -19.35
N ILE A 841 -14.85 8.63 -18.63
CA ILE A 841 -15.13 7.21 -18.88
C ILE A 841 -15.76 7.00 -20.25
N ALA A 842 -16.70 7.89 -20.63
CA ALA A 842 -17.38 7.88 -21.92
C ALA A 842 -16.40 8.13 -23.08
N ALA A 843 -15.52 9.13 -22.96
CA ALA A 843 -14.47 9.42 -23.94
C ALA A 843 -13.53 8.22 -24.15
N GLY A 844 -13.15 7.53 -23.07
CA GLY A 844 -12.32 6.33 -23.11
C GLY A 844 -12.99 5.08 -23.70
N CYS A 845 -14.30 5.11 -24.00
CA CYS A 845 -14.97 4.03 -24.73
C CYS A 845 -14.57 3.97 -26.23
N GLY A 846 -14.06 5.08 -26.79
CA GLY A 846 -13.55 5.16 -28.17
C GLY A 846 -12.07 4.79 -28.32
N ARG A 847 -11.62 4.51 -29.56
CA ARG A 847 -10.20 4.32 -29.90
C ARG A 847 -9.50 5.67 -30.14
N SER A 848 -9.26 6.46 -29.10
CA SER A 848 -8.38 7.65 -29.16
C SER A 848 -7.05 7.39 -28.44
N ARG A 849 -5.95 7.97 -28.95
CA ARG A 849 -4.62 7.94 -28.33
C ARG A 849 -4.18 9.32 -27.80
N GLY A 850 -5.02 10.35 -27.92
CA GLY A 850 -4.66 11.75 -27.61
C GLY A 850 -5.42 12.39 -26.45
N GLY A 851 -6.38 11.70 -25.81
CA GLY A 851 -7.11 12.22 -24.65
C GLY A 851 -6.36 12.03 -23.33
N ALA A 852 -6.99 12.44 -22.22
CA ALA A 852 -6.48 12.28 -20.86
C ALA A 852 -6.15 10.81 -20.52
N GLU A 853 -6.80 9.85 -21.19
CA GLU A 853 -6.54 8.41 -21.06
C GLU A 853 -5.09 8.04 -21.40
N ALA A 854 -4.40 8.84 -22.22
CA ALA A 854 -2.99 8.63 -22.56
C ALA A 854 -2.05 8.90 -21.37
N ILE A 855 -2.44 9.83 -20.47
CA ILE A 855 -1.72 10.12 -19.22
C ILE A 855 -2.14 9.13 -18.14
N LEU A 856 -3.45 8.96 -17.94
CA LEU A 856 -4.01 8.03 -16.95
C LEU A 856 -3.59 6.58 -17.21
N GLY A 857 -3.37 6.23 -18.49
CA GLY A 857 -2.84 4.93 -18.90
C GLY A 857 -1.34 4.73 -18.67
N ARG A 858 -0.60 5.69 -18.09
CA ARG A 858 0.83 5.50 -17.77
C ARG A 858 1.03 4.63 -16.53
N ARG A 859 2.19 3.99 -16.44
CA ARG A 859 2.53 3.05 -15.34
C ARG A 859 2.43 3.65 -13.92
N PRO A 860 2.82 4.92 -13.65
CA PRO A 860 2.71 5.47 -12.30
C PRO A 860 1.26 5.51 -11.80
N PHE A 861 0.35 6.03 -12.62
CA PHE A 861 -1.08 6.06 -12.32
C PHE A 861 -1.66 4.65 -12.17
N GLN A 862 -1.29 3.71 -13.05
CA GLN A 862 -1.72 2.33 -12.89
C GLN A 862 -1.21 1.69 -11.59
N LEU A 863 0.01 2.03 -11.14
CA LEU A 863 0.57 1.51 -9.91
C LEU A 863 -0.23 1.99 -8.70
N VAL A 864 -0.46 3.30 -8.59
CA VAL A 864 -1.27 3.87 -7.50
C VAL A 864 -2.69 3.29 -7.55
N GLY A 865 -3.29 3.19 -8.75
CA GLY A 865 -4.62 2.61 -8.96
C GLY A 865 -4.72 1.13 -8.54
N ASN A 866 -3.63 0.36 -8.67
CA ASN A 866 -3.60 -1.03 -8.21
C ASN A 866 -3.67 -1.15 -6.69
N PHE A 867 -3.10 -0.17 -5.97
CA PHE A 867 -3.05 -0.15 -4.51
C PHE A 867 -4.12 0.77 -3.87
N SER A 868 -4.91 1.46 -4.69
CA SER A 868 -5.83 2.52 -4.22
C SER A 868 -6.82 2.03 -3.17
N TYR A 869 -7.28 0.79 -3.25
CA TYR A 869 -8.18 0.21 -2.25
C TYR A 869 -7.48 0.04 -0.89
N GLY A 870 -6.28 -0.57 -0.87
CA GLY A 870 -5.53 -0.72 0.38
C GLY A 870 -5.09 0.63 0.96
N TRP A 871 -4.75 1.59 0.10
CA TRP A 871 -4.34 2.92 0.56
C TRP A 871 -5.52 3.68 1.16
N TYR A 872 -6.68 3.58 0.52
CA TYR A 872 -7.93 4.10 1.07
C TYR A 872 -8.25 3.49 2.45
N LEU A 873 -8.03 2.19 2.65
CA LEU A 873 -8.28 1.58 3.96
C LEU A 873 -7.29 2.06 5.05
N TRP A 874 -5.99 2.16 4.74
CA TRP A 874 -4.96 2.46 5.75
C TRP A 874 -4.79 3.95 6.03
N HIS A 875 -5.04 4.85 5.06
CA HIS A 875 -4.68 6.27 5.23
C HIS A 875 -5.42 6.92 6.40
N TRP A 876 -6.73 6.73 6.50
CA TRP A 876 -7.57 7.42 7.46
C TRP A 876 -7.30 6.96 8.90
N PRO A 877 -7.33 5.66 9.24
CA PRO A 877 -7.03 5.24 10.62
C PRO A 877 -5.65 5.70 11.09
N MET A 878 -4.65 5.75 10.19
CA MET A 878 -3.30 6.19 10.55
C MET A 878 -3.24 7.71 10.75
N VAL A 879 -3.92 8.49 9.91
CA VAL A 879 -4.00 9.95 10.04
C VAL A 879 -4.77 10.37 11.28
N ILE A 880 -5.74 9.58 11.76
CA ILE A 880 -6.48 9.87 13.00
C ILE A 880 -5.72 9.37 14.25
N LEU A 881 -5.29 8.11 14.27
CA LEU A 881 -4.76 7.50 15.50
C LEU A 881 -3.33 7.92 15.84
N ILE A 882 -2.49 8.31 14.85
CA ILE A 882 -1.10 8.69 15.13
C ILE A 882 -1.00 10.07 15.82
N PRO A 883 -1.70 11.13 15.36
CA PRO A 883 -1.76 12.38 16.11
C PRO A 883 -2.33 12.20 17.52
N LEU A 884 -3.39 11.38 17.67
CA LEU A 884 -3.95 11.04 18.98
C LEU A 884 -2.90 10.38 19.89
N ALA A 885 -2.12 9.43 19.36
CA ALA A 885 -1.03 8.80 20.11
C ALA A 885 0.10 9.76 20.49
N MET A 886 0.30 10.85 19.71
CA MET A 886 1.31 11.87 19.99
C MET A 886 0.83 12.95 20.96
N GLY A 887 -0.48 13.11 21.13
CA GLY A 887 -1.09 14.07 22.05
C GLY A 887 -1.08 15.54 21.58
N TYR A 888 -0.82 15.80 20.29
CA TYR A 888 -0.88 17.14 19.69
C TYR A 888 -1.14 17.06 18.19
N ASP A 889 -1.66 18.15 17.62
CA ASP A 889 -1.92 18.27 16.19
C ASP A 889 -0.63 18.32 15.37
N LEU A 890 -0.63 17.58 14.25
CA LEU A 890 0.52 17.48 13.36
C LEU A 890 0.36 18.42 12.16
N ALA A 891 1.45 19.10 11.80
CA ALA A 891 1.51 19.85 10.55
C ALA A 891 1.27 18.94 9.33
N TRP A 892 0.72 19.49 8.25
CA TRP A 892 0.36 18.77 7.02
C TRP A 892 1.49 17.91 6.43
N VAL A 893 2.75 18.30 6.62
CA VAL A 893 3.92 17.54 6.16
C VAL A 893 4.00 16.18 6.86
N TYR A 894 3.76 16.13 8.17
CA TYR A 894 3.77 14.88 8.93
C TYR A 894 2.55 14.01 8.60
N LEU A 895 1.38 14.61 8.39
CA LEU A 895 0.18 13.88 7.93
C LEU A 895 0.39 13.29 6.53
N LEU A 896 1.12 13.99 5.66
CA LEU A 896 1.53 13.48 4.35
C LEU A 896 2.54 12.32 4.48
N GLU A 897 3.51 12.42 5.39
CA GLU A 897 4.44 11.31 5.69
C GLU A 897 3.71 10.07 6.19
N ILE A 898 2.74 10.25 7.11
CA ILE A 898 1.84 9.20 7.59
C ILE A 898 1.05 8.60 6.43
N SER A 899 0.53 9.43 5.53
CA SER A 899 -0.20 8.99 4.34
C SER A 899 0.68 8.17 3.38
N VAL A 900 1.97 8.52 3.25
CA VAL A 900 2.95 7.72 2.49
C VAL A 900 3.23 6.40 3.21
N LEU A 901 3.33 6.41 4.55
CA LEU A 901 3.42 5.18 5.35
C LEU A 901 2.19 4.29 5.17
N ALA A 902 0.98 4.86 5.12
CA ALA A 902 -0.24 4.13 4.82
C ALA A 902 -0.21 3.50 3.42
N PHE A 903 0.36 4.19 2.42
CA PHE A 903 0.58 3.60 1.10
C PHE A 903 1.52 2.39 1.15
N TRP A 904 2.53 2.42 2.02
CA TRP A 904 3.40 1.27 2.26
C TRP A 904 2.66 0.08 2.85
N PHE A 905 1.85 0.30 3.88
CA PHE A 905 0.98 -0.73 4.44
C PHE A 905 0.01 -1.27 3.39
N ALA A 906 -0.55 -0.42 2.52
CA ALA A 906 -1.38 -0.85 1.41
C ALA A 906 -0.65 -1.79 0.45
N VAL A 907 0.60 -1.49 0.10
CA VAL A 907 1.45 -2.36 -0.74
C VAL A 907 1.70 -3.71 -0.04
N LEU A 908 2.01 -3.69 1.26
CA LEU A 908 2.21 -4.91 2.05
C LEU A 908 0.93 -5.75 2.10
N THR A 909 -0.20 -5.18 2.50
CA THR A 909 -1.50 -5.85 2.54
C THR A 909 -1.90 -6.38 1.17
N HIS A 910 -1.61 -5.66 0.08
CA HIS A 910 -1.89 -6.13 -1.27
C HIS A 910 -1.15 -7.42 -1.62
N TYR A 911 0.12 -7.54 -1.23
CA TYR A 911 0.92 -8.71 -1.57
C TYR A 911 0.83 -9.85 -0.55
N LEU A 912 0.62 -9.54 0.73
CA LEU A 912 0.53 -10.50 1.83
C LEU A 912 -0.89 -11.06 2.00
N VAL A 913 -1.93 -10.27 1.70
CA VAL A 913 -3.33 -10.62 1.99
C VAL A 913 -4.19 -10.63 0.73
N GLU A 914 -4.27 -9.52 -0.02
CA GLU A 914 -5.18 -9.38 -1.18
C GLU A 914 -4.78 -10.30 -2.34
N SER A 915 -3.50 -10.32 -2.71
CA SER A 915 -3.02 -11.11 -3.85
C SER A 915 -3.11 -12.62 -3.62
N PRO A 916 -2.73 -13.17 -2.45
CA PRO A 916 -2.90 -14.59 -2.16
C PRO A 916 -4.38 -15.01 -2.12
N SER A 917 -5.25 -14.22 -1.51
CA SER A 917 -6.70 -14.49 -1.48
C SER A 917 -7.30 -14.44 -2.89
N ARG A 918 -7.00 -13.41 -3.68
CA ARG A 918 -7.42 -13.27 -5.09
C ARG A 918 -6.89 -14.36 -6.02
N LEU A 919 -5.70 -14.90 -5.76
CA LEU A 919 -5.09 -15.97 -6.57
C LEU A 919 -5.35 -17.38 -6.02
N SER A 920 -6.07 -17.50 -4.90
CA SER A 920 -6.42 -18.77 -4.30
C SER A 920 -7.20 -19.65 -5.28
N LYS A 921 -6.85 -20.94 -5.29
CA LYS A 921 -7.52 -21.99 -6.07
C LYS A 921 -8.70 -22.63 -5.34
N LEU A 922 -9.02 -22.16 -4.12
CA LEU A 922 -10.17 -22.66 -3.36
C LEU A 922 -11.47 -22.43 -4.14
N ARG A 923 -12.45 -23.32 -3.94
CA ARG A 923 -13.76 -23.20 -4.56
C ARG A 923 -14.45 -21.93 -4.06
N LEU A 924 -15.26 -21.32 -4.93
CA LEU A 924 -15.88 -20.04 -4.60
C LEU A 924 -16.92 -20.14 -3.47
N GLY A 925 -17.61 -21.28 -3.35
CA GLY A 925 -18.49 -21.55 -2.21
C GLY A 925 -17.75 -21.59 -0.87
N THR A 926 -16.49 -22.05 -0.85
CA THR A 926 -15.64 -22.02 0.35
C THR A 926 -15.32 -20.60 0.80
N TRP A 927 -15.25 -19.64 -0.13
CA TRP A 927 -15.03 -18.23 0.20
C TRP A 927 -16.25 -17.55 0.81
N LEU A 928 -17.47 -18.04 0.55
CA LEU A 928 -18.66 -17.57 1.26
C LEU A 928 -18.59 -17.94 2.75
N GLY A 929 -18.30 -19.21 3.06
CA GLY A 929 -18.07 -19.66 4.44
C GLY A 929 -16.83 -19.01 5.08
N GLY A 930 -15.74 -18.88 4.32
CA GLY A 930 -14.53 -18.19 4.79
C GLY A 930 -14.77 -16.71 5.12
N GLY A 931 -15.67 -16.04 4.39
CA GLY A 931 -16.08 -14.67 4.70
C GLY A 931 -16.80 -14.56 6.04
N LEU A 932 -17.69 -15.51 6.35
CA LEU A 932 -18.33 -15.60 7.66
C LEU A 932 -17.30 -15.82 8.77
N VAL A 933 -16.31 -16.70 8.55
CA VAL A 933 -15.22 -16.93 9.52
C VAL A 933 -14.42 -15.64 9.76
N VAL A 934 -14.00 -14.95 8.70
CA VAL A 934 -13.23 -13.69 8.83
C VAL A 934 -14.04 -12.61 9.56
N SER A 935 -15.33 -12.49 9.25
CA SER A 935 -16.21 -11.53 9.92
C SER A 935 -16.43 -11.91 11.39
N GLY A 936 -16.60 -13.21 11.68
CA GLY A 936 -16.73 -13.73 13.04
C GLY A 936 -15.47 -13.56 13.87
N VAL A 937 -14.28 -13.76 13.30
CA VAL A 937 -12.99 -13.46 13.95
C VAL A 937 -12.88 -11.95 14.24
N THR A 938 -13.25 -11.10 13.29
CA THR A 938 -13.21 -9.64 13.50
C THR A 938 -14.16 -9.23 14.62
N ALA A 939 -15.39 -9.75 14.62
CA ALA A 939 -16.37 -9.52 15.69
C ALA A 939 -15.89 -10.06 17.04
N ALA A 940 -15.22 -11.20 17.07
CA ALA A 940 -14.63 -11.76 18.29
C ALA A 940 -13.50 -10.87 18.84
N VAL A 941 -12.64 -10.33 17.98
CA VAL A 941 -11.60 -9.36 18.40
C VAL A 941 -12.24 -8.10 18.95
N VAL A 942 -13.25 -7.55 18.27
CA VAL A 942 -14.01 -6.38 18.75
C VAL A 942 -14.65 -6.68 20.11
N ALA A 943 -15.28 -7.85 20.27
CA ALA A 943 -15.86 -8.27 21.54
C ALA A 943 -14.79 -8.39 22.64
N VAL A 944 -13.63 -8.99 22.35
CA VAL A 944 -12.50 -9.08 23.30
C VAL A 944 -12.06 -7.67 23.73
N VAL A 945 -11.90 -6.74 22.79
CA VAL A 945 -11.52 -5.35 23.10
C VAL A 945 -12.58 -4.68 23.99
N ILE A 946 -13.87 -4.81 23.66
CA ILE A 946 -14.97 -4.28 24.48
C ILE A 946 -14.96 -4.89 25.89
N THR A 947 -14.85 -6.22 26.01
CA THR A 947 -14.86 -6.92 27.31
C THR A 947 -13.59 -6.68 28.14
N SER A 948 -12.51 -6.20 27.50
CA SER A 948 -11.27 -5.82 28.17
C SER A 948 -11.30 -4.39 28.75
N LEU A 949 -12.37 -3.63 28.48
CA LEU A 949 -12.57 -2.34 29.11
C LEU A 949 -12.97 -2.55 30.58
N PRO A 950 -12.37 -1.80 31.53
CA PRO A 950 -12.75 -1.87 32.92
C PRO A 950 -14.21 -1.44 33.08
N ALA A 951 -14.88 -1.94 34.12
CA ALA A 951 -16.17 -1.39 34.50
C ALA A 951 -15.95 0.08 34.87
N PHE A 952 -16.59 1.02 34.18
CA PHE A 952 -16.49 2.48 34.42
C PHE A 952 -17.18 2.91 35.73
N THR A 953 -17.21 2.03 36.73
CA THR A 953 -17.88 2.18 38.01
C THR A 953 -16.86 1.91 39.11
N GLY A 954 -16.81 2.77 40.12
CA GLY A 954 -15.94 2.58 41.27
C GLY A 954 -16.17 1.25 41.98
N THR A 955 -15.10 0.66 42.49
CA THR A 955 -15.10 -0.57 43.30
C THR A 955 -14.98 -0.27 44.80
N GLY A 956 -14.60 0.97 45.15
CA GLY A 956 -14.40 1.42 46.53
C GLY A 956 -15.69 1.43 47.35
N ALA A 957 -15.52 1.59 48.67
CA ALA A 957 -16.64 1.69 49.60
C ALA A 957 -17.62 2.81 49.18
N ALA A 958 -18.93 2.58 49.40
CA ALA A 958 -19.91 3.60 49.10
C ALA A 958 -19.66 4.82 49.99
N ALA A 959 -19.44 5.99 49.38
CA ALA A 959 -19.26 7.23 50.08
C ALA A 959 -20.61 7.78 50.57
N GLN A 960 -20.61 8.42 51.73
CA GLN A 960 -21.82 9.06 52.26
C GLN A 960 -22.08 10.35 51.47
N ALA A 961 -23.33 10.57 51.04
CA ALA A 961 -23.71 11.81 50.39
C ALA A 961 -23.59 12.98 51.37
N ILE A 962 -22.76 13.97 51.03
CA ILE A 962 -22.54 15.16 51.84
C ILE A 962 -23.65 16.16 51.50
N LYS A 963 -24.41 16.63 52.49
CA LYS A 963 -25.40 17.70 52.30
C LYS A 963 -24.87 19.00 52.91
N LEU A 964 -25.08 20.11 52.20
CA LEU A 964 -24.85 21.44 52.73
C LEU A 964 -26.18 21.98 53.27
N ASP A 965 -26.25 22.25 54.57
CA ASP A 965 -27.50 22.72 55.21
C ASP A 965 -27.69 24.25 55.12
N LYS A 966 -26.58 25.01 55.03
CA LYS A 966 -26.54 26.48 54.91
C LYS A 966 -25.33 26.91 54.09
N SER A 967 -25.25 28.20 53.74
CA SER A 967 -24.06 28.85 53.16
C SER A 967 -22.87 28.86 54.15
N ASP A 968 -22.30 27.69 54.42
CA ASP A 968 -21.17 27.49 55.33
C ASP A 968 -19.93 27.00 54.56
N MET A 969 -18.94 27.90 54.45
CA MET A 969 -17.65 27.60 53.82
C MET A 969 -16.84 26.52 54.56
N ASN A 970 -17.07 26.31 55.87
CA ASN A 970 -16.33 25.29 56.61
C ASN A 970 -16.76 23.88 56.19
N SER A 971 -18.06 23.66 56.00
CA SER A 971 -18.61 22.40 55.49
C SER A 971 -18.07 22.04 54.11
N VAL A 972 -17.99 23.02 53.20
CA VAL A 972 -17.37 22.85 51.87
C VAL A 972 -15.88 22.53 52.01
N ARG A 973 -15.14 23.28 52.84
CA ARG A 973 -13.71 23.06 53.05
C ARG A 973 -13.41 21.66 53.59
N THR A 974 -14.20 21.16 54.54
CA THR A 974 -14.04 19.80 55.07
C THR A 974 -14.27 18.77 53.97
N ALA A 975 -15.35 18.92 53.18
CA ALA A 975 -15.64 18.02 52.06
C ALA A 975 -14.51 18.00 51.00
N LEU A 976 -13.88 19.14 50.73
CA LEU A 976 -12.74 19.23 49.81
C LEU A 976 -11.47 18.56 50.36
N VAL A 977 -11.17 18.72 51.66
CA VAL A 977 -10.03 18.06 52.31
C VAL A 977 -10.21 16.55 52.35
N ASP A 978 -11.43 16.08 52.65
CA ASP A 978 -11.78 14.66 52.62
C ASP A 978 -11.70 14.12 51.19
N GLY A 979 -12.16 14.89 50.19
CA GLY A 979 -12.06 14.57 48.77
C GLY A 979 -10.62 14.34 48.29
N LEU A 980 -9.66 15.14 48.78
CA LEU A 980 -8.23 14.93 48.47
C LEU A 980 -7.66 13.63 49.05
N SER A 981 -8.34 13.04 50.03
CA SER A 981 -7.94 11.80 50.69
C SER A 981 -8.60 10.55 50.06
N VAL A 982 -9.45 10.73 49.03
CA VAL A 982 -10.10 9.63 48.31
C VAL A 982 -9.06 8.91 47.43
N MET A 983 -8.74 7.67 47.79
CA MET A 983 -7.84 6.81 47.01
C MET A 983 -8.61 6.00 45.97
N GLU A 984 -9.70 5.33 46.35
CA GLU A 984 -10.51 4.52 45.44
C GLU A 984 -11.82 5.23 45.09
N ALA A 985 -12.25 5.13 43.84
CA ALA A 985 -13.52 5.68 43.35
C ALA A 985 -14.69 4.97 44.07
N PRO A 986 -15.61 5.72 44.71
CA PRO A 986 -16.77 5.13 45.38
C PRO A 986 -17.69 4.38 44.40
N ARG A 987 -18.21 3.23 44.79
CA ARG A 987 -19.18 2.47 43.97
C ARG A 987 -20.51 3.18 43.68
N ASN A 988 -20.82 4.24 44.44
CA ASN A 988 -22.00 5.08 44.29
C ASN A 988 -21.66 6.51 43.81
N LEU A 989 -20.55 6.65 43.08
CA LEU A 989 -20.15 7.92 42.46
C LEU A 989 -21.23 8.43 41.49
N GLN A 990 -21.58 9.71 41.60
CA GLN A 990 -22.62 10.37 40.82
C GLN A 990 -22.11 11.70 40.23
N PRO A 991 -22.25 11.91 38.91
CA PRO A 991 -22.52 10.88 37.91
C PRO A 991 -21.41 9.81 37.89
N ALA A 992 -21.71 8.61 37.41
CA ALA A 992 -20.66 7.63 37.12
C ALA A 992 -19.76 8.21 36.01
N PRO A 993 -18.46 7.88 35.97
CA PRO A 993 -17.55 8.40 34.94
C PRO A 993 -18.06 8.26 33.49
N ALA A 994 -18.75 7.16 33.17
CA ALA A 994 -19.33 6.95 31.83
C ALA A 994 -20.55 7.83 31.53
N ASP A 995 -21.26 8.30 32.56
CA ASP A 995 -22.48 9.10 32.45
C ASP A 995 -22.19 10.60 32.64
N ALA A 996 -20.97 10.95 33.07
CA ALA A 996 -20.57 12.31 33.42
C ALA A 996 -20.84 13.32 32.31
N ALA A 997 -20.51 13.00 31.06
CA ALA A 997 -20.74 13.89 29.92
C ALA A 997 -22.22 14.23 29.69
N SER A 998 -23.14 13.38 30.14
CA SER A 998 -24.59 13.60 30.08
C SER A 998 -25.16 14.35 31.29
N ASP A 999 -24.37 14.55 32.35
CA ASP A 999 -24.75 15.30 33.55
C ASP A 999 -24.66 16.81 33.31
N GLN A 1000 -25.54 17.30 32.44
CA GLN A 1000 -25.61 18.69 32.01
C GLN A 1000 -26.82 19.42 32.60
N PRO A 1001 -26.78 20.75 32.75
CA PRO A 1001 -27.96 21.53 33.12
C PRO A 1001 -29.13 21.28 32.16
N VAL A 1002 -30.36 21.30 32.68
CA VAL A 1002 -31.61 21.07 31.92
C VAL A 1002 -31.72 21.92 30.64
N THR A 1003 -31.16 23.13 30.69
CA THR A 1003 -31.06 24.07 29.55
C THR A 1003 -30.40 23.50 28.29
N SER A 1004 -29.61 22.44 28.42
CA SER A 1004 -28.92 21.80 27.29
C SER A 1004 -29.88 20.98 26.42
N ALA A 1005 -31.07 20.64 26.93
CA ALA A 1005 -32.05 19.77 26.25
C ALA A 1005 -33.38 20.45 25.91
N ASP A 1006 -33.68 21.62 26.50
CA ASP A 1006 -34.99 22.31 26.36
C ASP A 1006 -34.95 23.53 25.41
N GLY A 1007 -33.78 23.83 24.81
CA GLY A 1007 -33.57 24.96 23.92
C GLY A 1007 -33.26 26.29 24.62
N CYS A 1008 -32.98 26.28 25.93
CA CYS A 1008 -32.64 27.47 26.71
C CYS A 1008 -31.14 27.77 26.84
N HIS A 1009 -30.30 26.91 26.29
CA HIS A 1009 -28.92 27.21 25.94
C HIS A 1009 -28.81 27.37 24.43
N ALA A 1010 -28.55 28.58 23.94
CA ALA A 1010 -28.50 28.85 22.52
C ALA A 1010 -27.32 28.10 21.87
N THR A 1011 -27.62 27.35 20.81
CA THR A 1011 -26.60 26.64 20.01
C THR A 1011 -25.76 27.62 19.20
N TYR A 1012 -24.70 27.13 18.55
CA TYR A 1012 -23.77 28.00 17.80
C TYR A 1012 -24.47 28.93 16.81
N LEU A 1013 -25.43 28.45 16.02
CA LEU A 1013 -26.07 29.25 14.97
C LEU A 1013 -27.26 30.10 15.46
N GLN A 1014 -27.70 29.95 16.71
CA GLN A 1014 -28.85 30.69 17.24
C GLN A 1014 -28.44 32.08 17.74
N VAL A 1015 -29.08 33.13 17.22
CA VAL A 1015 -28.84 34.53 17.65
C VAL A 1015 -29.91 35.06 18.62
N ASP A 1016 -30.91 34.24 18.92
CA ASP A 1016 -32.03 34.60 19.79
C ASP A 1016 -32.55 33.35 20.52
N GLN A 1017 -33.16 33.56 21.68
CA GLN A 1017 -33.72 32.50 22.53
C GLN A 1017 -34.94 33.01 23.32
N PRO A 1018 -35.88 32.13 23.70
CA PRO A 1018 -37.04 32.52 24.50
C PRO A 1018 -36.65 32.97 25.92
N ASP A 1019 -37.63 33.52 26.64
CA ASP A 1019 -37.47 33.84 28.05
C ASP A 1019 -37.46 32.54 28.86
N CYS A 1020 -36.26 32.07 29.19
CA CYS A 1020 -36.02 30.80 29.86
C CYS A 1020 -36.10 30.97 31.38
N VAL A 1021 -37.31 30.75 31.91
CA VAL A 1021 -37.64 30.99 33.31
C VAL A 1021 -37.41 29.73 34.16
N PHE A 1022 -36.63 29.91 35.22
CA PHE A 1022 -36.28 28.94 36.26
C PHE A 1022 -36.56 29.54 37.65
N GLY A 1023 -36.34 28.79 38.72
CA GLY A 1023 -36.65 29.21 40.08
C GLY A 1023 -38.15 29.10 40.40
N ASP A 1024 -38.68 30.10 41.10
CA ASP A 1024 -40.11 30.35 41.27
C ASP A 1024 -40.61 31.34 40.21
N PRO A 1025 -41.39 30.91 39.20
CA PRO A 1025 -41.92 31.80 38.16
C PRO A 1025 -42.82 32.92 38.70
N ALA A 1026 -43.38 32.76 39.90
CA ALA A 1026 -44.20 33.75 40.60
C ALA A 1026 -43.40 34.62 41.60
N GLY A 1027 -42.07 34.46 41.64
CA GLY A 1027 -41.19 35.21 42.52
C GLY A 1027 -41.28 36.72 42.29
N LYS A 1028 -41.19 37.49 43.37
CA LYS A 1028 -41.29 38.97 43.33
C LYS A 1028 -40.01 39.65 42.86
N HIS A 1029 -38.89 38.96 42.99
CA HIS A 1029 -37.58 39.43 42.55
C HIS A 1029 -37.08 38.57 41.38
N THR A 1030 -36.43 39.21 40.42
CA THR A 1030 -35.91 38.57 39.21
C THR A 1030 -34.39 38.66 39.17
N MET A 1031 -33.74 37.52 38.99
CA MET A 1031 -32.32 37.43 38.63
C MET A 1031 -32.20 37.05 37.15
N VAL A 1032 -31.26 37.66 36.42
CA VAL A 1032 -30.85 37.17 35.10
C VAL A 1032 -29.48 36.51 35.19
N LEU A 1033 -29.34 35.32 34.61
CA LEU A 1033 -28.07 34.66 34.35
C LEU A 1033 -27.67 34.89 32.89
N PHE A 1034 -26.53 35.54 32.65
CA PHE A 1034 -26.06 35.91 31.32
C PHE A 1034 -24.61 35.47 31.08
N GLY A 1035 -24.37 34.72 30.00
CA GLY A 1035 -23.01 34.33 29.60
C GLY A 1035 -22.93 33.08 28.74
N ASP A 1036 -21.78 32.40 28.75
CA ASP A 1036 -21.57 31.18 27.97
C ASP A 1036 -21.92 29.90 28.77
N SER A 1037 -21.35 28.76 28.38
CA SER A 1037 -21.52 27.48 29.09
C SER A 1037 -20.96 27.50 30.53
N HIS A 1038 -20.02 28.39 30.85
CA HIS A 1038 -19.48 28.59 32.20
C HIS A 1038 -20.39 29.48 33.06
N ALA A 1039 -21.30 30.25 32.47
CA ALA A 1039 -22.47 30.79 33.18
C ALA A 1039 -23.54 29.70 33.35
N GLN A 1040 -23.85 28.98 32.27
CA GLN A 1040 -24.87 27.94 32.24
C GLN A 1040 -24.66 26.86 33.32
N GLN A 1041 -23.41 26.46 33.58
CA GLN A 1041 -23.08 25.42 34.55
C GLN A 1041 -23.48 25.76 36.00
N TRP A 1042 -23.70 27.04 36.34
CA TRP A 1042 -24.19 27.45 37.66
C TRP A 1042 -25.71 27.34 37.81
N LEU A 1043 -26.44 27.12 36.71
CA LEU A 1043 -27.90 27.14 36.72
C LEU A 1043 -28.54 26.10 37.66
N PRO A 1044 -28.07 24.84 37.78
CA PRO A 1044 -28.63 23.89 38.74
C PRO A 1044 -28.64 24.44 40.18
N ALA A 1045 -27.51 25.02 40.63
CA ALA A 1045 -27.39 25.66 41.93
C ALA A 1045 -28.37 26.84 42.10
N LEU A 1046 -28.46 27.70 41.08
CA LEU A 1046 -29.28 28.90 41.10
C LEU A 1046 -30.77 28.57 41.07
N ASP A 1047 -31.20 27.60 40.27
CA ASP A 1047 -32.59 27.15 40.18
C ASP A 1047 -33.07 26.57 41.51
N ALA A 1048 -32.26 25.67 42.11
CA ALA A 1048 -32.55 25.10 43.42
C ALA A 1048 -32.65 26.17 44.51
N GLN A 1049 -31.70 27.11 44.55
CA GLN A 1049 -31.69 28.18 45.55
C GLN A 1049 -32.81 29.21 45.35
N ALA A 1050 -33.14 29.54 44.10
CA ALA A 1050 -34.21 30.48 43.76
C ALA A 1050 -35.59 29.93 44.15
N LYS A 1051 -35.83 28.62 43.96
CA LYS A 1051 -37.06 27.95 44.45
C LYS A 1051 -37.21 28.04 45.97
N GLN A 1052 -36.11 27.95 46.71
CA GLN A 1052 -36.14 28.07 48.17
C GLN A 1052 -36.41 29.50 48.64
N GLN A 1053 -35.91 30.50 47.92
CA GLN A 1053 -36.03 31.91 48.30
C GLN A 1053 -37.21 32.65 47.63
N GLY A 1054 -37.96 32.01 46.73
CA GLY A 1054 -39.06 32.62 45.99
C GLY A 1054 -38.61 33.66 44.95
N TRP A 1055 -37.51 33.37 44.26
CA TRP A 1055 -36.94 34.21 43.19
C TRP A 1055 -37.22 33.62 41.81
N LYS A 1056 -37.44 34.50 40.84
CA LYS A 1056 -37.50 34.16 39.42
C LYS A 1056 -36.10 34.26 38.82
N VAL A 1057 -35.63 33.24 38.12
CA VAL A 1057 -34.36 33.26 37.38
C VAL A 1057 -34.65 33.23 35.88
N ILE A 1058 -34.06 34.13 35.10
CA ILE A 1058 -34.11 34.09 33.64
C ILE A 1058 -32.71 33.77 33.12
N ALA A 1059 -32.54 32.63 32.43
CA ALA A 1059 -31.24 32.22 31.92
C ALA A 1059 -31.11 32.52 30.43
N TRP A 1060 -30.17 33.40 30.08
CA TRP A 1060 -29.77 33.64 28.70
C TRP A 1060 -28.30 33.27 28.52
N THR A 1061 -28.08 32.03 28.08
CA THR A 1061 -26.73 31.49 27.88
C THR A 1061 -26.54 30.91 26.49
N LYS A 1062 -25.32 30.96 25.97
CA LYS A 1062 -25.00 30.51 24.60
C LYS A 1062 -23.68 29.75 24.52
N ALA A 1063 -23.64 28.71 23.69
CA ALA A 1063 -22.45 27.86 23.54
C ALA A 1063 -21.23 28.66 23.04
N ALA A 1064 -20.13 28.60 23.81
CA ALA A 1064 -18.84 29.23 23.52
C ALA A 1064 -18.91 30.73 23.16
N CYS A 1065 -19.89 31.46 23.69
CA CYS A 1065 -20.12 32.87 23.37
C CYS A 1065 -19.86 33.76 24.59
N PRO A 1066 -18.65 34.31 24.73
CA PRO A 1066 -18.31 35.12 25.90
C PRO A 1066 -19.07 36.45 25.91
N ILE A 1067 -19.20 37.03 27.11
CA ILE A 1067 -19.80 38.35 27.27
C ILE A 1067 -18.82 39.48 26.93
N ALA A 1068 -17.51 39.19 26.86
CA ALA A 1068 -16.50 40.15 26.42
C ALA A 1068 -16.84 40.72 25.04
N ASP A 1069 -16.80 42.05 24.89
CA ASP A 1069 -17.20 42.76 23.66
C ASP A 1069 -16.17 42.65 22.53
N LEU A 1070 -15.96 41.43 22.03
CA LEU A 1070 -15.04 41.12 20.94
C LEU A 1070 -15.57 39.96 20.08
N THR A 1071 -15.22 39.99 18.80
CA THR A 1071 -15.49 38.89 17.87
C THR A 1071 -14.44 37.80 18.08
N VAL A 1072 -14.89 36.58 18.41
CA VAL A 1072 -14.02 35.43 18.64
C VAL A 1072 -14.02 34.49 17.43
N PHE A 1073 -12.90 33.84 17.14
CA PHE A 1073 -12.90 32.69 16.23
C PHE A 1073 -13.50 31.48 16.96
N ASN A 1074 -14.43 30.78 16.31
CA ASN A 1074 -15.03 29.57 16.87
C ASN A 1074 -14.46 28.35 16.16
N ASP A 1075 -13.69 27.55 16.89
CA ASP A 1075 -13.06 26.33 16.36
C ASP A 1075 -14.09 25.33 15.84
N ALA A 1076 -15.29 25.30 16.45
CA ALA A 1076 -16.36 24.40 16.07
C ALA A 1076 -17.10 24.79 14.77
N LEU A 1077 -17.00 26.05 14.36
CA LEU A 1077 -17.54 26.57 13.10
C LEU A 1077 -16.44 26.81 12.06
N GLY A 1078 -15.15 26.77 12.46
CA GLY A 1078 -14.01 27.06 11.59
C GLY A 1078 -13.95 28.50 11.09
N ARG A 1079 -14.62 29.45 11.76
CA ARG A 1079 -14.74 30.86 11.33
C ARG A 1079 -14.99 31.82 12.48
N ASP A 1080 -14.94 33.11 12.19
CA ASP A 1080 -15.36 34.17 13.09
C ASP A 1080 -16.82 33.99 13.54
N TYR A 1081 -17.05 34.12 14.83
CA TYR A 1081 -18.31 33.77 15.50
C TYR A 1081 -19.30 34.93 15.53
N THR A 1082 -19.69 35.42 14.36
CA THR A 1082 -20.58 36.58 14.21
C THR A 1082 -21.94 36.43 14.91
N GLU A 1083 -22.46 35.20 15.00
CA GLU A 1083 -23.72 34.90 15.69
C GLU A 1083 -23.61 35.14 17.21
N CYS A 1084 -22.41 35.05 17.78
CA CYS A 1084 -22.19 35.42 19.18
C CYS A 1084 -22.34 36.93 19.37
N ASP A 1085 -21.76 37.75 18.49
CA ASP A 1085 -21.87 39.21 18.55
C ASP A 1085 -23.33 39.66 18.44
N ASP A 1086 -24.06 39.11 17.47
CA ASP A 1086 -25.50 39.39 17.28
C ASP A 1086 -26.34 38.98 18.49
N TRP A 1087 -26.05 37.81 19.07
CA TRP A 1087 -26.74 37.32 20.26
C TRP A 1087 -26.43 38.19 21.49
N ARG A 1088 -25.17 38.57 21.70
CA ARG A 1088 -24.73 39.44 22.81
C ARG A 1088 -25.47 40.76 22.75
N GLU A 1089 -25.50 41.41 21.60
CA GLU A 1089 -26.15 42.71 21.41
C GLU A 1089 -27.68 42.65 21.58
N ARG A 1090 -28.32 41.57 21.13
CA ARG A 1090 -29.77 41.35 21.35
C ARG A 1090 -30.08 41.08 22.81
N THR A 1091 -29.27 40.24 23.46
CA THR A 1091 -29.49 39.82 24.85
C THR A 1091 -29.24 40.96 25.83
N VAL A 1092 -28.21 41.78 25.63
CA VAL A 1092 -27.97 43.01 26.42
C VAL A 1092 -29.20 43.94 26.38
N ARG A 1093 -29.79 44.15 25.19
CA ARG A 1093 -31.03 44.94 25.04
C ARG A 1093 -32.23 44.31 25.75
N LYS A 1094 -32.36 42.98 25.74
CA LYS A 1094 -33.41 42.28 26.50
C LYS A 1094 -33.24 42.46 28.00
N ILE A 1095 -32.02 42.33 28.51
CA ILE A 1095 -31.70 42.51 29.94
C ILE A 1095 -32.06 43.91 30.40
N LEU A 1096 -31.66 44.94 29.65
CA LEU A 1096 -32.00 46.34 29.96
C LEU A 1096 -33.51 46.62 29.91
N LYS A 1097 -34.26 45.87 29.09
CA LYS A 1097 -35.72 45.96 29.02
C LYS A 1097 -36.43 45.26 30.19
N VAL A 1098 -35.93 44.09 30.61
CA VAL A 1098 -36.47 43.35 31.76
C VAL A 1098 -36.13 44.03 33.07
N TYR A 1099 -34.94 44.65 33.15
CA TYR A 1099 -34.42 45.36 34.32
C TYR A 1099 -34.51 44.53 35.61
N PRO A 1100 -33.73 43.43 35.73
CA PRO A 1100 -33.79 42.53 36.88
C PRO A 1100 -33.28 43.17 38.18
N ASP A 1101 -33.64 42.59 39.33
CA ASP A 1101 -33.07 43.01 40.62
C ASP A 1101 -31.57 42.70 40.72
N VAL A 1102 -31.12 41.62 40.08
CA VAL A 1102 -29.70 41.20 40.01
C VAL A 1102 -29.36 40.65 38.63
N LEU A 1103 -28.28 41.12 38.03
CA LEU A 1103 -27.65 40.50 36.86
C LEU A 1103 -26.43 39.68 37.31
N LEU A 1104 -26.51 38.36 37.15
CA LEU A 1104 -25.40 37.44 37.38
C LEU A 1104 -24.76 37.08 36.05
N THR A 1105 -23.44 37.26 35.93
CA THR A 1105 -22.70 36.97 34.70
C THR A 1105 -21.47 36.13 34.95
N SER A 1106 -21.08 35.32 33.97
CA SER A 1106 -19.87 34.49 33.99
C SER A 1106 -19.50 34.12 32.55
N GLN A 1107 -18.25 33.79 32.30
CA GLN A 1107 -17.77 33.30 31.01
C GLN A 1107 -16.53 32.43 31.20
N SER A 1108 -16.22 31.60 30.20
CA SER A 1108 -15.00 30.81 30.17
C SER A 1108 -13.79 31.68 29.89
N ASP A 1109 -12.77 31.59 30.72
CA ASP A 1109 -11.49 32.23 30.47
C ASP A 1109 -10.68 31.51 29.38
N THR A 1110 -11.16 30.37 28.88
CA THR A 1110 -10.50 29.62 27.79
C THR A 1110 -10.80 30.17 26.40
N VAL A 1111 -11.83 30.99 26.23
CA VAL A 1111 -12.23 31.60 24.95
C VAL A 1111 -11.89 33.09 24.99
N PRO A 1112 -11.24 33.70 23.98
CA PRO A 1112 -10.75 33.12 22.71
C PRO A 1112 -9.33 32.53 22.84
N GLY A 1113 -8.95 32.08 24.03
CA GLY A 1113 -7.68 31.43 24.26
C GLY A 1113 -6.49 32.38 24.15
N THR A 1114 -5.51 32.04 23.29
CA THR A 1114 -4.28 32.82 23.05
C THR A 1114 -4.47 33.99 22.09
N GLN A 1115 -5.66 34.16 21.51
CA GLN A 1115 -5.92 35.19 20.49
C GLN A 1115 -5.98 36.60 21.09
N VAL A 1116 -6.24 36.72 22.41
CA VAL A 1116 -6.44 37.99 23.12
C VAL A 1116 -5.63 38.02 24.41
N GLY A 1117 -4.97 39.14 24.71
CA GLY A 1117 -4.22 39.33 25.94
C GLY A 1117 -5.12 39.44 27.17
N ASN A 1118 -4.58 39.19 28.37
CA ASN A 1118 -5.37 39.22 29.62
C ASN A 1118 -6.03 40.59 29.90
N THR A 1119 -5.35 41.69 29.57
CA THR A 1119 -5.88 43.04 29.75
C THR A 1119 -7.00 43.34 28.76
N ASP A 1120 -6.78 43.04 27.47
CA ASP A 1120 -7.79 43.24 26.42
C ASP A 1120 -9.07 42.42 26.69
N TRP A 1121 -8.91 41.20 27.22
CA TRP A 1121 -10.01 40.35 27.68
C TRP A 1121 -10.82 41.01 28.79
N ALA A 1122 -10.12 41.52 29.81
CA ALA A 1122 -10.75 42.18 30.95
C ALA A 1122 -11.46 43.49 30.54
N ASP A 1123 -10.84 44.32 29.70
CA ASP A 1123 -11.41 45.58 29.22
C ASP A 1123 -12.63 45.36 28.31
N SER A 1124 -12.59 44.34 27.45
CA SER A 1124 -13.73 43.99 26.60
C SER A 1124 -14.90 43.45 27.43
N THR A 1125 -14.62 42.70 28.49
CA THR A 1125 -15.63 42.27 29.46
C THR A 1125 -16.23 43.47 30.20
N ALA A 1126 -15.39 44.38 30.68
CA ALA A 1126 -15.83 45.61 31.34
C ALA A 1126 -16.69 46.48 30.42
N THR A 1127 -16.41 46.51 29.11
CA THR A 1127 -17.18 47.27 28.11
C THR A 1127 -18.64 46.81 28.06
N THR A 1128 -18.89 45.51 27.99
CA THR A 1128 -20.26 44.96 28.05
C THR A 1128 -20.93 45.29 29.37
N LEU A 1129 -20.24 45.10 30.49
CA LEU A 1129 -20.82 45.30 31.83
C LEU A 1129 -21.11 46.77 32.15
N THR A 1130 -20.32 47.71 31.61
CA THR A 1130 -20.53 49.15 31.81
C THR A 1130 -21.90 49.61 31.29
N ARG A 1131 -22.42 49.00 30.23
CA ARG A 1131 -23.77 49.30 29.69
C ARG A 1131 -24.87 49.06 30.73
N PHE A 1132 -24.70 48.06 31.62
CA PHE A 1132 -25.62 47.78 32.71
C PHE A 1132 -25.41 48.72 33.90
N LEU A 1133 -24.15 49.03 34.23
CA LEU A 1133 -23.79 49.95 35.31
C LEU A 1133 -24.28 51.37 35.07
N GLU A 1134 -24.20 51.87 33.82
CA GLU A 1134 -24.75 53.17 33.41
C GLU A 1134 -26.27 53.25 33.65
N SER A 1135 -26.94 52.10 33.54
CA SER A 1135 -28.37 51.96 33.83
C SER A 1135 -28.67 51.70 35.31
N LYS A 1136 -27.66 51.75 36.20
CA LYS A 1136 -27.75 51.45 37.64
C LYS A 1136 -28.21 50.03 37.97
N LEU A 1137 -28.05 49.09 37.04
CA LEU A 1137 -28.37 47.68 37.27
C LEU A 1137 -27.31 47.02 38.17
N PRO A 1138 -27.67 46.34 39.27
CA PRO A 1138 -26.70 45.60 40.08
C PRO A 1138 -26.10 44.43 39.30
N VAL A 1139 -24.79 44.44 39.10
CA VAL A 1139 -24.04 43.39 38.38
C VAL A 1139 -23.14 42.61 39.34
N THR A 1140 -23.31 41.29 39.34
CA THR A 1140 -22.38 40.34 39.96
C THR A 1140 -21.69 39.51 38.87
N TYR A 1141 -20.37 39.50 38.86
CA TYR A 1141 -19.56 38.70 37.96
C TYR A 1141 -18.91 37.54 38.73
N VAL A 1142 -19.25 36.31 38.37
CA VAL A 1142 -18.58 35.12 38.89
C VAL A 1142 -17.37 34.86 38.01
N LEU A 1143 -16.17 34.92 38.60
CA LEU A 1143 -14.95 34.54 37.90
C LEU A 1143 -15.02 33.07 37.50
N ASP A 1144 -14.21 32.68 36.52
CA ASP A 1144 -14.27 31.32 36.01
C ASP A 1144 -13.98 30.26 37.09
N THR A 1145 -14.58 29.08 36.93
CA THR A 1145 -14.28 27.92 37.76
C THR A 1145 -12.88 27.39 37.48
N PRO A 1146 -12.18 26.83 38.49
CA PRO A 1146 -10.88 26.18 38.29
C PRO A 1146 -10.93 25.18 37.13
N LEU A 1147 -10.05 25.35 36.14
CA LEU A 1147 -9.99 24.46 35.00
C LEU A 1147 -9.22 23.19 35.39
N PRO A 1148 -9.74 21.99 35.05
CA PRO A 1148 -8.95 20.78 35.24
C PRO A 1148 -7.86 20.67 34.15
N GLU A 1149 -6.66 20.19 34.49
CA GLU A 1149 -5.57 20.00 33.50
C GLU A 1149 -5.90 18.93 32.44
N GLN A 1150 -6.95 18.13 32.66
CA GLN A 1150 -7.31 16.97 31.85
C GLN A 1150 -8.80 16.67 31.96
N ASN A 1151 -9.31 15.78 31.12
CA ASN A 1151 -10.68 15.26 31.24
C ASN A 1151 -10.81 14.42 32.52
N VAL A 1152 -11.50 14.96 33.53
CA VAL A 1152 -11.59 14.35 34.87
C VAL A 1152 -12.33 13.01 34.85
N PRO A 1153 -13.52 12.87 34.23
CA PRO A 1153 -14.17 11.57 34.09
C PRO A 1153 -13.26 10.50 33.50
N GLU A 1154 -12.46 10.85 32.49
CA GLU A 1154 -11.56 9.91 31.83
C GLU A 1154 -10.38 9.51 32.70
N CYS A 1155 -9.78 10.48 33.40
CA CYS A 1155 -8.74 10.18 34.36
C CYS A 1155 -9.27 9.23 35.44
N VAL A 1156 -10.44 9.52 36.02
CA VAL A 1156 -11.05 8.71 37.08
C VAL A 1156 -11.39 7.31 36.58
N ALA A 1157 -11.93 7.19 35.37
CA ALA A 1157 -12.23 5.89 34.74
C ALA A 1157 -10.97 5.04 34.52
N THR A 1158 -9.82 5.67 34.29
CA THR A 1158 -8.53 4.99 34.10
C THR A 1158 -7.84 4.68 35.44
N HIS A 1159 -8.16 5.44 36.50
CA HIS A 1159 -7.55 5.34 37.83
C HIS A 1159 -8.59 5.10 38.92
N LEU A 1160 -9.49 4.12 38.75
CA LEU A 1160 -10.54 3.81 39.73
C LEU A 1160 -9.96 3.42 41.11
N ASP A 1161 -8.77 2.85 41.15
CA ASP A 1161 -8.08 2.46 42.40
C ASP A 1161 -7.15 3.58 42.93
N ASN A 1162 -7.01 4.70 42.21
CA ASN A 1162 -6.16 5.85 42.61
C ASN A 1162 -6.69 7.18 42.05
N VAL A 1163 -7.87 7.60 42.52
CA VAL A 1163 -8.53 8.86 42.13
C VAL A 1163 -7.68 10.09 42.45
N GLY A 1164 -6.81 10.00 43.45
CA GLY A 1164 -5.86 11.05 43.81
C GLY A 1164 -4.96 11.49 42.65
N ALA A 1165 -4.68 10.61 41.68
CA ALA A 1165 -3.93 10.94 40.47
C ALA A 1165 -4.67 11.94 39.54
N CYS A 1166 -5.99 12.09 39.74
CA CYS A 1166 -6.85 12.98 38.97
C CYS A 1166 -7.08 14.34 39.65
N ASN A 1167 -6.56 14.53 40.86
CA ASN A 1167 -6.63 15.81 41.56
C ASN A 1167 -5.71 16.82 40.89
N VAL A 1168 -6.19 18.05 40.75
CA VAL A 1168 -5.45 19.11 40.06
C VAL A 1168 -4.79 20.02 41.07
N ARG A 1169 -3.51 20.33 40.88
CA ARG A 1169 -2.84 21.29 41.75
C ARG A 1169 -3.42 22.69 41.55
N LYS A 1170 -3.60 23.44 42.64
CA LYS A 1170 -4.23 24.76 42.58
C LYS A 1170 -3.51 25.73 41.63
N ASP A 1171 -2.18 25.69 41.58
CA ASP A 1171 -1.36 26.55 40.69
C ASP A 1171 -1.46 26.19 39.21
N LYS A 1172 -2.22 25.14 38.88
CA LYS A 1172 -2.46 24.65 37.52
C LYS A 1172 -3.91 24.79 37.05
N THR A 1173 -4.74 25.42 37.86
CA THR A 1173 -6.18 25.58 37.57
C THR A 1173 -6.52 26.74 36.64
N GLU A 1174 -5.51 27.53 36.24
CA GLU A 1174 -5.66 28.62 35.29
C GLU A 1174 -4.86 28.29 34.02
N LEU A 1175 -5.54 28.16 32.88
CA LEU A 1175 -4.88 27.98 31.59
C LEU A 1175 -4.10 29.24 31.18
N TYR A 1176 -4.64 30.41 31.52
CA TYR A 1176 -4.06 31.72 31.24
C TYR A 1176 -3.75 32.44 32.55
N ALA A 1177 -2.54 32.22 33.05
CA ALA A 1177 -2.09 32.78 34.33
C ALA A 1177 -2.35 34.30 34.40
N GLY A 1178 -3.07 34.72 35.43
CA GLY A 1178 -3.37 36.14 35.71
C GLY A 1178 -4.56 36.72 34.95
N ARG A 1179 -5.28 35.93 34.14
CA ARG A 1179 -6.51 36.38 33.46
C ARG A 1179 -7.63 36.70 34.46
N MET A 1180 -7.87 35.80 35.41
CA MET A 1180 -8.83 36.01 36.51
C MET A 1180 -8.47 37.23 37.37
N SER A 1181 -7.19 37.42 37.70
CA SER A 1181 -6.73 38.61 38.45
C SER A 1181 -6.93 39.90 37.66
N SER A 1182 -6.66 39.88 36.35
CA SER A 1182 -6.88 41.04 35.48
C SER A 1182 -8.36 41.42 35.41
N LEU A 1183 -9.26 40.44 35.36
CA LEU A 1183 -10.71 40.67 35.43
C LEU A 1183 -11.10 41.31 36.78
N ASP A 1184 -10.62 40.76 37.89
CA ASP A 1184 -10.95 41.26 39.23
C ASP A 1184 -10.48 42.72 39.44
N GLU A 1185 -9.22 43.01 39.07
CA GLU A 1185 -8.63 44.34 39.15
C GLU A 1185 -9.32 45.36 38.22
N THR A 1186 -9.86 44.90 37.10
CA THR A 1186 -10.57 45.75 36.11
C THR A 1186 -12.01 46.01 36.54
N LEU A 1187 -12.73 45.00 37.03
CA LEU A 1187 -14.17 45.06 37.30
C LEU A 1187 -14.49 45.69 38.66
N GLY A 1188 -13.71 45.39 39.71
CA GLY A 1188 -13.96 45.85 41.07
C GLY A 1188 -14.05 47.39 41.20
N PRO A 1189 -13.06 48.17 40.72
CA PRO A 1189 -13.09 49.63 40.78
C PRO A 1189 -14.25 50.27 40.00
N ARG A 1190 -14.84 49.54 39.04
CA ARG A 1190 -15.98 49.99 38.23
C ARG A 1190 -17.34 49.70 38.89
N GLY A 1191 -17.36 49.15 40.10
CA GLY A 1191 -18.59 48.88 40.86
C GLY A 1191 -19.25 47.54 40.55
N VAL A 1192 -18.61 46.67 39.77
CA VAL A 1192 -19.05 45.28 39.59
C VAL A 1192 -18.63 44.46 40.81
N THR A 1193 -19.55 43.64 41.33
CA THR A 1193 -19.22 42.73 42.43
C THR A 1193 -18.66 41.44 41.88
N THR A 1194 -17.40 41.15 42.20
CA THR A 1194 -16.74 39.92 41.74
C THR A 1194 -16.83 38.82 42.79
N MET A 1195 -17.08 37.59 42.33
CA MET A 1195 -17.05 36.39 43.17
C MET A 1195 -16.03 35.40 42.59
N ASN A 1196 -15.01 35.06 43.38
CA ASN A 1196 -14.05 34.03 43.01
C ASN A 1196 -14.52 32.65 43.54
N PRO A 1197 -14.94 31.71 42.67
CA PRO A 1197 -15.45 30.42 43.10
C PRO A 1197 -14.35 29.41 43.48
N THR A 1198 -13.05 29.71 43.30
CA THR A 1198 -11.95 28.74 43.51
C THR A 1198 -12.00 28.08 44.89
N ARG A 1199 -12.45 28.79 45.94
CA ARG A 1199 -12.57 28.22 47.30
C ARG A 1199 -13.67 27.18 47.46
N LEU A 1200 -14.60 27.09 46.50
CA LEU A 1200 -15.64 26.08 46.46
C LEU A 1200 -15.14 24.76 45.86
N PHE A 1201 -14.07 24.80 45.06
CA PHE A 1201 -13.52 23.65 44.34
C PHE A 1201 -12.17 23.18 44.87
N CYS A 1202 -11.41 24.06 45.53
CA CYS A 1202 -10.00 23.81 45.84
C CYS A 1202 -9.67 24.10 47.30
N THR A 1203 -8.77 23.28 47.85
CA THR A 1203 -8.04 23.59 49.07
C THR A 1203 -6.93 24.61 48.79
N SER A 1204 -6.06 24.89 49.77
CA SER A 1204 -4.87 25.72 49.52
C SER A 1204 -3.85 25.06 48.59
N GLN A 1205 -3.88 23.75 48.41
CA GLN A 1205 -2.88 22.99 47.64
C GLN A 1205 -3.42 22.41 46.33
N ALA A 1206 -4.61 21.81 46.36
CA ALA A 1206 -5.17 21.07 45.24
C ALA A 1206 -6.71 21.06 45.25
N CYS A 1207 -7.28 20.71 44.10
CA CYS A 1207 -8.71 20.59 43.84
C CYS A 1207 -9.03 19.11 43.60
N PRO A 1208 -9.88 18.48 44.43
CA PRO A 1208 -10.23 17.09 44.27
C PRO A 1208 -11.07 16.84 43.02
N ALA A 1209 -10.85 15.68 42.38
CA ALA A 1209 -11.70 15.19 41.28
C ALA A 1209 -13.05 14.66 41.78
N VAL A 1210 -13.10 14.16 43.02
CA VAL A 1210 -14.27 13.56 43.66
C VAL A 1210 -14.46 14.16 45.06
N VAL A 1211 -15.69 14.57 45.38
CA VAL A 1211 -16.08 15.11 46.70
C VAL A 1211 -17.22 14.26 47.25
N GLY A 1212 -16.96 13.51 48.34
CA GLY A 1212 -17.92 12.52 48.85
C GLY A 1212 -18.21 11.46 47.80
N ASN A 1213 -19.46 11.41 47.30
CA ASN A 1213 -19.86 10.55 46.19
C ASN A 1213 -20.11 11.34 44.89
N ILE A 1214 -19.61 12.57 44.77
CA ILE A 1214 -19.89 13.45 43.63
C ILE A 1214 -18.64 13.59 42.75
N LEU A 1215 -18.78 13.34 41.45
CA LEU A 1215 -17.74 13.65 40.47
C LEU A 1215 -17.82 15.15 40.12
N VAL A 1216 -16.74 15.90 40.37
CA VAL A 1216 -16.78 17.37 40.36
C VAL A 1216 -16.96 17.95 38.95
N TYR A 1217 -16.29 17.36 37.96
CA TYR A 1217 -16.31 17.83 36.56
C TYR A 1217 -16.96 16.79 35.65
N ARG A 1218 -17.69 17.26 34.64
CA ARG A 1218 -18.32 16.41 33.61
C ARG A 1218 -17.47 16.18 32.37
N ASP A 1219 -16.43 16.99 32.18
CA ASP A 1219 -15.51 16.95 31.05
C ASP A 1219 -14.16 17.62 31.44
N ALA A 1220 -13.43 18.18 30.48
CA ALA A 1220 -12.16 18.88 30.69
C ALA A 1220 -12.32 20.39 30.98
N SER A 1221 -13.55 20.91 31.13
CA SER A 1221 -13.83 22.35 31.28
C SER A 1221 -14.94 22.67 32.28
N HIS A 1222 -16.01 21.89 32.30
CA HIS A 1222 -17.24 22.21 33.01
C HIS A 1222 -17.41 21.41 34.31
N MET A 1223 -17.96 22.07 35.33
CA MET A 1223 -18.47 21.37 36.51
C MET A 1223 -19.66 20.48 36.15
N SER A 1224 -19.84 19.38 36.88
CA SER A 1224 -21.01 18.51 36.73
C SER A 1224 -22.27 19.19 37.25
N ALA A 1225 -23.43 18.89 36.65
CA ALA A 1225 -24.70 19.43 37.13
C ALA A 1225 -25.01 18.97 38.57
N THR A 1226 -24.58 17.75 38.93
CA THR A 1226 -24.67 17.20 40.28
C THR A 1226 -23.86 18.02 41.29
N TYR A 1227 -22.63 18.44 40.93
CA TYR A 1227 -21.80 19.27 41.80
C TYR A 1227 -22.34 20.71 41.92
N SER A 1228 -22.87 21.26 40.82
CA SER A 1228 -23.56 22.55 40.82
C SER A 1228 -24.76 22.55 41.76
N ASP A 1229 -25.65 21.56 41.66
CA ASP A 1229 -26.81 21.41 42.55
C ASP A 1229 -26.38 21.28 44.03
N TRP A 1230 -25.32 20.52 44.31
CA TRP A 1230 -24.74 20.41 45.65
C TRP A 1230 -24.30 21.77 46.23
N LEU A 1231 -23.78 22.67 45.38
CA LEU A 1231 -23.38 24.02 45.76
C LEU A 1231 -24.55 25.01 45.92
N SER A 1232 -25.81 24.61 45.69
CA SER A 1232 -26.99 25.49 45.81
C SER A 1232 -26.96 26.40 47.05
N PRO A 1233 -26.72 25.90 48.29
CA PRO A 1233 -26.72 26.75 49.48
C PRO A 1233 -25.64 27.85 49.47
N MET A 1234 -24.53 27.63 48.77
CA MET A 1234 -23.43 28.59 48.64
C MET A 1234 -23.78 29.75 47.71
N THR A 1235 -24.80 29.60 46.86
CA THR A 1235 -25.31 30.67 45.99
C THR A 1235 -26.34 31.57 46.69
N ALA A 1236 -26.80 31.21 47.90
CA ALA A 1236 -27.78 31.99 48.66
C ALA A 1236 -27.45 33.50 48.81
N PRO A 1237 -26.18 33.93 49.00
CA PRO A 1237 -25.83 35.35 49.06
C PRO A 1237 -26.05 36.13 47.76
N LEU A 1238 -26.14 35.44 46.61
CA LEU A 1238 -26.38 36.07 45.30
C LEU A 1238 -27.82 36.57 45.14
N PHE A 1239 -28.75 36.08 45.97
CA PHE A 1239 -30.17 36.41 45.97
C PHE A 1239 -30.53 37.49 47.00
N ALA A 1240 -29.58 38.35 47.37
CA ALA A 1240 -29.83 39.47 48.27
C ALA A 1240 -30.19 40.74 47.48
N VAL A 1241 -31.38 41.30 47.73
CA VAL A 1241 -31.75 42.64 47.23
C VAL A 1241 -30.89 43.66 47.98
N ARG A 1242 -30.05 44.43 47.28
CA ARG A 1242 -29.35 45.55 47.92
C ARG A 1242 -30.39 46.59 48.33
N GLN A 1243 -30.52 46.83 49.64
CA GLN A 1243 -31.23 48.01 50.12
C GLN A 1243 -30.43 49.24 49.67
N GLU A 1244 -31.09 50.16 48.96
CA GLU A 1244 -30.54 51.48 48.68
C GLU A 1244 -30.15 52.12 50.01
N GLN A 1245 -28.85 52.38 50.22
CA GLN A 1245 -28.47 53.37 51.23
C GLN A 1245 -28.95 54.73 50.71
N PRO A 1246 -29.66 55.52 51.53
CA PRO A 1246 -30.27 56.78 51.10
C PRO A 1246 -29.25 57.83 50.63
#